data_AF-A0A4Y7J2N0-F1
#
_entry.id   AF-A0A4Y7J2N0-F1
#
_cell.length_a   1.000
_cell.length_b   1.000
_cell.length_c   1.000
_cell.angle_alpha   90.00
_cell.angle_beta   90.00
_cell.angle_gamma   90.00
#
_symmetry.space_group_name_H-M   'P 1'
#
loop_
_entity.id
_entity.type
_entity.pdbx_description
1 polymer ?
#
loop_
_entity_poly.entity_id
_entity_poly.type
_entity_poly.pdbx_seq_one_letter_code
_entity_poly.pdbx_strand_id
1 'polypeptide(L)'
;MEVESRVQAIASSLSSKLDTIPSEFIRSEKEQPALTTFNGPIPEIPTIDLSDPDEDNLIRNIADASKEWGFFQVINHDIPMDVIQKLQNVGREFFELPIEEKETYARPAGAETLEGYGTKLQKEIEGKKAWVDYLFHNVWPPSRINYRFWPKNPPSYREANEEYTKCLMGVVDKMLRWLSLGLGVEGNAIKEAVGGEDLEYLLKINYYPPCPRPDLALGVAPHTDMSAVTLLVPNEVQGLQVFKDDHWFDAKYIPNALIVHIGDQIEILSNGKYKSVLHRTTANKEKSRMSWPVFVSPPADKVIGPLPQLVNEENPAKFKTKKYKDYEYCKLNKIPQVQAIAKISGDNIPAEFIRSETEQPALTTFKGPIPEIPVIDFSNPDEKNLVSLISNASQEWGFFQIINHGLPTEATKNLLKVGREFFELPDKEKEIYAKVPGSDSLEGYGTKLQKEIQGKKAWVDHLFHFIWPPSRINYKFWPKNPPSYREANEEYAKCMIPIVNKLLMLLSLGLGVERHVIKEAVGGDNMEYLLKINYYPPCPRPDLALGVPPHTDMSAVTLLVPNEVQGLQVLKDDRWIDAKYIPNALVVHIGDQVEILSNGKYRSVLHRTAVNKEKTRMSWPVFCSPPADMVVGPLPQLVSKENPAKYKSKKYKDYEYCKLHKIPQ
;
A
#
# COMPACT_ATOMS: atom_id res chain seq x y z
N MET A 1 -11.10 -17.14 -22.24
CA MET A 1 -10.75 -17.19 -20.81
C MET A 1 -10.31 -18.61 -20.54
N GLU A 2 -9.00 -18.85 -20.39
CA GLU A 2 -8.51 -20.18 -20.01
C GLU A 2 -9.02 -20.50 -18.60
N VAL A 3 -9.60 -21.68 -18.43
CA VAL A 3 -9.96 -22.21 -17.11
C VAL A 3 -8.63 -22.56 -16.43
N GLU A 4 -8.28 -21.84 -15.37
CA GLU A 4 -7.05 -22.08 -14.62
C GLU A 4 -7.07 -23.50 -14.03
N SER A 5 -6.05 -24.30 -14.33
CA SER A 5 -5.98 -25.70 -13.90
C SER A 5 -5.78 -25.80 -12.37
N ARG A 6 -6.58 -26.64 -11.71
CA ARG A 6 -6.48 -26.93 -10.26
C ARG A 6 -5.19 -27.67 -9.94
N VAL A 7 -4.61 -27.43 -8.76
CA VAL A 7 -3.34 -28.05 -8.37
C VAL A 7 -3.48 -29.56 -8.26
N GLN A 8 -4.61 -30.07 -7.79
CA GLN A 8 -4.91 -31.51 -7.76
C GLN A 8 -4.94 -32.11 -9.17
N ALA A 9 -5.48 -31.41 -10.17
CA ALA A 9 -5.47 -31.90 -11.55
C ALA A 9 -4.04 -31.91 -12.12
N ILE A 10 -3.26 -30.86 -11.86
CA ILE A 10 -1.85 -30.77 -12.24
C ILE A 10 -1.08 -31.94 -11.62
N ALA A 11 -1.19 -32.14 -10.30
CA ALA A 11 -0.55 -33.25 -9.59
C ALA A 11 -0.90 -34.62 -10.18
N SER A 12 -2.17 -34.88 -10.50
CA SER A 12 -2.63 -36.15 -11.10
C SER A 12 -2.10 -36.37 -12.53
N SER A 13 -1.85 -35.29 -13.29
CA SER A 13 -1.29 -35.35 -14.65
C SER A 13 0.23 -35.53 -14.69
N LEU A 14 0.93 -35.19 -13.61
CA LEU A 14 2.36 -35.45 -13.48
C LEU A 14 2.55 -36.95 -13.25
N SER A 15 3.32 -37.61 -14.12
CA SER A 15 3.67 -39.02 -13.93
C SER A 15 4.42 -39.18 -12.61
N SER A 16 4.15 -40.25 -11.86
CA SER A 16 4.92 -40.62 -10.66
C SER A 16 6.43 -40.81 -10.92
N LYS A 17 6.87 -40.83 -12.19
CA LYS A 17 8.27 -40.90 -12.62
C LYS A 17 8.91 -39.55 -12.96
N LEU A 18 8.13 -38.47 -13.07
CA LEU A 18 8.63 -37.12 -13.34
C LEU A 18 9.03 -36.45 -12.01
N ASP A 19 10.34 -36.24 -11.79
CA ASP A 19 10.87 -35.54 -10.60
C ASP A 19 10.89 -34.01 -10.79
N THR A 20 9.85 -33.48 -11.43
CA THR A 20 9.73 -32.06 -11.82
C THR A 20 8.34 -31.53 -11.57
N ILE A 21 8.24 -30.23 -11.30
CA ILE A 21 6.98 -29.48 -11.19
C ILE A 21 7.00 -28.27 -12.12
N PRO A 22 5.84 -27.71 -12.52
CA PRO A 22 5.80 -26.52 -13.35
C PRO A 22 6.54 -25.33 -12.68
N SER A 23 7.21 -24.52 -13.50
CA SER A 23 8.13 -23.46 -13.05
C SER A 23 7.48 -22.37 -12.20
N GLU A 24 6.17 -22.18 -12.36
CA GLU A 24 5.36 -21.27 -11.56
C GLU A 24 5.24 -21.73 -10.09
N PHE A 25 5.42 -23.01 -9.78
CA PHE A 25 5.40 -23.52 -8.40
C PHE A 25 6.79 -23.54 -7.74
N ILE A 26 7.86 -23.45 -8.53
CA ILE A 26 9.25 -23.46 -8.03
C ILE A 26 9.55 -22.11 -7.37
N ARG A 27 9.84 -22.12 -6.07
CA ARG A 27 10.17 -20.94 -5.27
C ARG A 27 11.62 -20.49 -5.48
N SER A 28 11.91 -19.24 -5.15
CA SER A 28 13.28 -18.71 -5.12
C SER A 28 14.12 -19.45 -4.07
N GLU A 29 15.44 -19.51 -4.21
CA GLU A 29 16.32 -20.20 -3.24
C GLU A 29 16.11 -19.73 -1.79
N LYS A 30 15.77 -18.45 -1.60
CA LYS A 30 15.47 -17.84 -0.29
C LYS A 30 14.14 -18.25 0.31
N GLU A 31 13.30 -18.96 -0.43
CA GLU A 31 11.97 -19.41 -0.03
C GLU A 31 11.80 -20.94 -0.11
N GLN A 32 12.71 -21.64 -0.79
CA GLN A 32 12.65 -23.09 -0.97
C GLN A 32 12.72 -23.82 0.38
N PRO A 33 11.76 -24.71 0.69
CA PRO A 33 11.76 -25.47 1.93
C PRO A 33 13.07 -26.21 2.22
N ALA A 34 13.73 -26.78 1.20
CA ALA A 34 14.97 -27.53 1.40
C ALA A 34 16.13 -26.68 1.91
N LEU A 35 16.16 -25.38 1.59
CA LEU A 35 17.24 -24.48 1.97
C LEU A 35 16.93 -23.67 3.24
N THR A 36 15.64 -23.50 3.54
CA THR A 36 15.18 -22.51 4.53
C THR A 36 14.53 -23.14 5.76
N THR A 37 14.12 -24.41 5.69
CA THR A 37 13.62 -25.14 6.87
C THR A 37 14.77 -25.45 7.80
N PHE A 38 14.60 -25.15 9.08
CA PHE A 38 15.60 -25.45 10.08
C PHE A 38 15.64 -26.94 10.40
N ASN A 39 16.82 -27.56 10.24
CA ASN A 39 17.04 -28.99 10.47
C ASN A 39 17.79 -29.30 11.78
N GLY A 40 18.02 -28.30 12.63
CA GLY A 40 18.64 -28.48 13.94
C GLY A 40 17.64 -28.86 15.05
N PRO A 41 18.04 -28.77 16.33
CA PRO A 41 17.13 -29.02 17.46
C PRO A 41 15.95 -28.04 17.44
N ILE A 42 14.76 -28.54 17.12
CA ILE A 42 13.56 -27.72 17.00
C ILE A 42 13.16 -27.22 18.40
N PRO A 43 13.06 -25.90 18.63
CA PRO A 43 12.54 -25.38 19.88
C PRO A 43 11.11 -25.87 20.06
N GLU A 44 10.77 -26.34 21.26
CA GLU A 44 9.47 -26.92 21.52
C GLU A 44 8.37 -25.86 21.38
N ILE A 45 7.48 -26.04 20.39
CA ILE A 45 6.29 -25.21 20.26
C ILE A 45 5.40 -25.48 21.48
N PRO A 46 4.93 -24.44 22.20
CA PRO A 46 4.11 -24.62 23.38
C PRO A 46 2.87 -25.47 23.10
N THR A 47 2.64 -26.48 23.95
CA THR A 47 1.41 -27.28 23.96
C THR A 47 0.73 -27.06 25.30
N ILE A 48 -0.49 -26.54 25.27
CA ILE A 48 -1.23 -26.10 26.46
C ILE A 48 -2.42 -27.02 26.68
N ASP A 49 -2.52 -27.60 27.87
CA ASP A 49 -3.64 -28.43 28.28
C ASP A 49 -4.76 -27.57 28.85
N LEU A 50 -5.88 -27.43 28.12
CA LEU A 50 -6.99 -26.58 28.54
C LEU A 50 -7.83 -27.15 29.69
N SER A 51 -7.52 -28.37 30.16
CA SER A 51 -8.15 -28.99 31.32
C SER A 51 -7.43 -28.71 32.64
N ASP A 52 -6.33 -27.94 32.61
CA ASP A 52 -5.61 -27.53 33.82
C ASP A 52 -6.57 -26.80 34.80
N PRO A 53 -6.75 -27.30 36.03
CA PRO A 53 -7.65 -26.68 37.01
C PRO A 53 -7.12 -25.33 37.54
N ASP A 54 -5.84 -25.01 37.35
CA ASP A 54 -5.25 -23.71 37.70
C ASP A 54 -5.42 -22.73 36.53
N GLU A 55 -6.47 -21.92 36.61
CA GLU A 55 -6.77 -20.89 35.61
C GLU A 55 -5.67 -19.83 35.49
N ASP A 56 -4.98 -19.48 36.58
CA ASP A 56 -3.89 -18.50 36.54
C ASP A 56 -2.68 -19.07 35.80
N ASN A 57 -2.44 -20.39 35.90
CA ASN A 57 -1.44 -21.08 35.10
C ASN A 57 -1.81 -21.09 33.60
N LEU A 58 -3.07 -21.37 33.26
CA LEU A 58 -3.56 -21.29 31.87
C LEU A 58 -3.38 -19.91 31.26
N ILE A 59 -3.79 -18.86 31.98
CA ILE A 59 -3.67 -17.47 31.54
C ILE A 59 -2.21 -17.13 31.25
N ARG A 60 -1.29 -17.48 32.15
CA ARG A 60 0.15 -17.24 31.97
C ARG A 60 0.70 -17.99 30.77
N ASN A 61 0.43 -19.29 30.64
CA ASN A 61 0.93 -20.11 29.54
C ASN A 61 0.44 -19.61 28.17
N ILE A 62 -0.85 -19.22 28.07
CA ILE A 62 -1.42 -18.67 26.84
C ILE A 62 -0.82 -17.30 26.52
N ALA A 63 -0.66 -16.43 27.52
CA ALA A 63 -0.07 -15.11 27.33
C ALA A 63 1.39 -15.21 26.87
N ASP A 64 2.18 -16.07 27.51
CA ASP A 64 3.59 -16.29 27.18
C ASP A 64 3.75 -16.92 25.80
N ALA A 65 2.93 -17.92 25.46
CA ALA A 65 2.94 -18.50 24.12
C ALA A 65 2.54 -17.46 23.06
N SER A 66 1.55 -16.62 23.34
CA SER A 66 1.08 -15.58 22.42
C SER A 66 2.10 -14.45 22.23
N LYS A 67 2.87 -14.12 23.27
CA LYS A 67 3.91 -13.09 23.25
C LYS A 67 5.21 -13.60 22.63
N GLU A 68 5.65 -14.80 22.98
CA GLU A 68 6.95 -15.31 22.57
C GLU A 68 6.89 -16.01 21.21
N TRP A 69 5.79 -16.72 20.93
CA TRP A 69 5.60 -17.48 19.70
C TRP A 69 4.52 -16.92 18.78
N GLY A 70 3.43 -16.35 19.31
CA GLY A 70 2.25 -16.04 18.49
C GLY A 70 1.57 -17.27 17.87
N PHE A 71 2.01 -18.46 18.28
CA PHE A 71 1.68 -19.75 17.69
C PHE A 71 1.85 -20.83 18.77
N PHE A 72 0.84 -21.67 18.97
CA PHE A 72 0.89 -22.76 19.94
C PHE A 72 -0.16 -23.84 19.64
N GLN A 73 -0.09 -24.95 20.36
CA GLN A 73 -1.06 -26.04 20.27
C GLN A 73 -1.86 -26.14 21.57
N VAL A 74 -3.13 -26.54 21.47
CA VAL A 74 -3.99 -26.80 22.64
C VAL A 74 -4.57 -28.21 22.59
N ILE A 75 -4.59 -28.88 23.74
CA ILE A 75 -5.19 -30.21 23.95
C ILE A 75 -6.29 -30.11 25.01
N ASN A 76 -7.13 -31.15 25.10
CA ASN A 76 -8.27 -31.21 26.02
C ASN A 76 -9.19 -29.97 25.92
N HIS A 77 -9.43 -29.51 24.69
CA HIS A 77 -10.17 -28.29 24.36
C HIS A 77 -11.70 -28.49 24.32
N ASP A 78 -12.24 -29.51 24.97
CA ASP A 78 -13.68 -29.85 25.05
C ASP A 78 -14.44 -30.13 23.74
N ILE A 79 -13.77 -30.14 22.57
CA ILE A 79 -14.41 -30.58 21.32
C ILE A 79 -14.29 -32.11 21.27
N PRO A 80 -15.39 -32.86 21.16
CA PRO A 80 -15.34 -34.31 21.08
C PRO A 80 -14.53 -34.79 19.87
N MET A 81 -13.74 -35.85 20.06
CA MET A 81 -12.90 -36.42 19.00
C MET A 81 -13.71 -36.87 17.78
N ASP A 82 -14.93 -37.40 17.98
CA ASP A 82 -15.80 -37.83 16.88
C ASP A 82 -16.28 -36.64 16.03
N VAL A 83 -16.48 -35.46 16.62
CA VAL A 83 -16.83 -34.23 15.90
C VAL A 83 -15.68 -33.78 15.00
N ILE A 84 -14.44 -33.80 15.51
CA ILE A 84 -13.24 -33.51 14.70
C ILE A 84 -13.08 -34.55 13.58
N GLN A 85 -13.29 -35.83 13.88
CA GLN A 85 -13.18 -36.90 12.88
C GLN A 85 -14.24 -36.76 11.78
N LYS A 86 -15.49 -36.44 12.12
CA LYS A 86 -16.56 -36.15 11.16
C LYS A 86 -16.18 -34.97 10.27
N LEU A 87 -15.70 -33.86 10.83
CA LEU A 87 -15.23 -32.69 10.07
C LEU A 87 -14.14 -33.06 9.06
N GLN A 88 -13.14 -33.83 9.51
CA GLN A 88 -12.06 -34.29 8.65
C GLN A 88 -12.56 -35.22 7.53
N ASN A 89 -13.45 -36.14 7.85
CA ASN A 89 -14.02 -37.09 6.89
C ASN A 89 -14.81 -36.37 5.80
N VAL A 90 -15.73 -35.46 6.17
CA VAL A 90 -16.53 -34.75 5.15
C VAL A 90 -15.69 -33.83 4.27
N GLY A 91 -14.62 -33.25 4.82
CA GLY A 91 -13.65 -32.49 4.04
C GLY A 91 -12.86 -33.37 3.07
N ARG A 92 -12.40 -34.55 3.52
CA ARG A 92 -11.69 -35.51 2.68
C ARG A 92 -12.58 -36.01 1.53
N GLU A 93 -13.79 -36.46 1.87
CA GLU A 93 -14.79 -36.95 0.91
C GLU A 93 -15.09 -35.88 -0.15
N PHE A 94 -15.23 -34.61 0.22
CA PHE A 94 -15.39 -33.52 -0.76
C PHE A 94 -14.22 -33.45 -1.75
N PHE A 95 -12.97 -33.53 -1.28
CA PHE A 95 -11.79 -33.45 -2.16
C PHE A 95 -11.56 -34.71 -3.00
N GLU A 96 -12.17 -35.84 -2.63
CA GLU A 96 -12.21 -37.09 -3.40
C GLU A 96 -13.26 -37.07 -4.52
N LEU A 97 -14.21 -36.14 -4.51
CA LEU A 97 -15.21 -35.99 -5.57
C LEU A 97 -14.58 -35.66 -6.94
N PRO A 98 -15.28 -36.00 -8.05
CA PRO A 98 -14.92 -35.54 -9.38
C PRO A 98 -14.75 -34.02 -9.46
N ILE A 99 -13.85 -33.56 -10.32
CA ILE A 99 -13.54 -32.13 -10.44
C ILE A 99 -14.79 -31.34 -10.86
N GLU A 100 -15.62 -31.89 -11.73
CA GLU A 100 -16.85 -31.28 -12.23
C GLU A 100 -17.82 -30.94 -11.09
N GLU A 101 -17.88 -31.80 -10.08
CA GLU A 101 -18.73 -31.59 -8.91
C GLU A 101 -18.17 -30.52 -7.98
N LYS A 102 -16.86 -30.52 -7.74
CA LYS A 102 -16.18 -29.48 -6.96
C LYS A 102 -16.28 -28.10 -7.62
N GLU A 103 -16.20 -28.02 -8.94
CA GLU A 103 -16.33 -26.77 -9.69
C GLU A 103 -17.73 -26.13 -9.57
N THR A 104 -18.76 -26.88 -9.19
CA THR A 104 -20.09 -26.28 -8.90
C THR A 104 -20.04 -25.30 -7.72
N TYR A 105 -19.05 -25.45 -6.85
CA TYR A 105 -18.78 -24.58 -5.70
C TYR A 105 -17.68 -23.56 -5.98
N ALA A 106 -17.18 -23.46 -7.22
CA ALA A 106 -16.06 -22.59 -7.56
C ALA A 106 -16.33 -21.14 -7.16
N ARG A 107 -15.29 -20.48 -6.65
CA ARG A 107 -15.33 -19.04 -6.40
C ARG A 107 -15.60 -18.30 -7.73
N PRO A 108 -16.65 -17.47 -7.82
CA PRO A 108 -16.96 -16.78 -9.08
C PRO A 108 -15.86 -15.79 -9.46
N ALA A 109 -15.53 -15.73 -10.76
CA ALA A 109 -14.53 -14.81 -11.27
C ALA A 109 -14.92 -13.35 -11.02
N GLY A 110 -14.00 -12.56 -10.45
CA GLY A 110 -14.23 -11.14 -10.16
C GLY A 110 -15.15 -10.85 -8.97
N ALA A 111 -15.61 -11.86 -8.22
CA ALA A 111 -16.44 -11.64 -7.05
C ALA A 111 -15.63 -11.09 -5.86
N GLU A 112 -16.24 -10.16 -5.12
CA GLU A 112 -15.67 -9.58 -3.90
C GLU A 112 -15.59 -10.60 -2.75
N THR A 113 -16.44 -11.63 -2.76
CA THR A 113 -16.40 -12.70 -1.75
C THR A 113 -15.14 -13.55 -1.86
N LEU A 114 -14.66 -14.04 -0.71
CA LEU A 114 -13.58 -15.02 -0.61
C LEU A 114 -14.09 -16.47 -0.69
N GLU A 115 -15.41 -16.67 -0.63
CA GLU A 115 -16.04 -17.99 -0.57
C GLU A 115 -15.99 -18.74 -1.91
N GLY A 116 -15.92 -20.06 -1.81
CA GLY A 116 -15.94 -21.01 -2.91
C GLY A 116 -14.68 -21.88 -3.00
N TYR A 117 -14.74 -22.84 -3.91
CA TYR A 117 -13.65 -23.72 -4.29
C TYR A 117 -12.66 -23.01 -5.21
N GLY A 118 -11.36 -23.16 -4.95
CA GLY A 118 -10.33 -22.39 -5.64
C GLY A 118 -8.92 -22.90 -5.44
N THR A 119 -7.98 -22.29 -6.17
CA THR A 119 -6.53 -22.55 -6.04
C THR A 119 -5.73 -21.26 -5.77
N LYS A 120 -6.41 -20.09 -5.76
CA LYS A 120 -5.79 -18.78 -5.62
C LYS A 120 -6.61 -17.80 -4.76
N LEU A 121 -6.06 -17.39 -3.61
CA LEU A 121 -6.66 -16.36 -2.73
C LEU A 121 -5.94 -15.01 -2.74
N GLN A 122 -4.63 -14.99 -3.00
CA GLN A 122 -3.83 -13.77 -3.00
C GLN A 122 -3.22 -13.51 -4.39
N LYS A 123 -2.90 -12.24 -4.68
CA LYS A 123 -1.99 -11.90 -5.79
C LYS A 123 -0.60 -12.37 -5.39
N GLU A 124 -0.20 -13.52 -5.90
CA GLU A 124 1.17 -14.00 -5.74
C GLU A 124 2.13 -13.07 -6.50
N ILE A 125 3.21 -12.70 -5.82
CA ILE A 125 4.26 -11.84 -6.33
C ILE A 125 5.07 -12.67 -7.34
N GLU A 126 5.58 -12.03 -8.41
CA GLU A 126 6.38 -12.67 -9.46
C GLU A 126 5.67 -13.78 -10.28
N GLY A 127 4.33 -13.86 -10.21
CA GLY A 127 3.57 -14.85 -10.98
C GLY A 127 3.76 -16.30 -10.49
N LYS A 128 4.32 -16.49 -9.29
CA LYS A 128 4.40 -17.80 -8.65
C LYS A 128 3.03 -18.30 -8.22
N LYS A 129 2.90 -19.62 -8.05
CA LYS A 129 1.67 -20.30 -7.61
C LYS A 129 1.92 -21.14 -6.35
N ALA A 130 0.92 -21.20 -5.50
CA ALA A 130 0.88 -21.99 -4.29
C ALA A 130 0.38 -23.41 -4.62
N TRP A 131 1.01 -24.44 -4.03
CA TRP A 131 0.65 -25.84 -4.27
C TRP A 131 -0.55 -26.27 -3.41
N VAL A 132 -1.70 -25.65 -3.61
CA VAL A 132 -2.89 -25.86 -2.77
C VAL A 132 -4.18 -25.64 -3.55
N ASP A 133 -5.15 -26.54 -3.36
CA ASP A 133 -6.56 -26.26 -3.63
C ASP A 133 -7.28 -26.04 -2.30
N TYR A 134 -8.37 -25.28 -2.31
CA TYR A 134 -9.13 -24.98 -1.11
C TYR A 134 -10.63 -24.90 -1.35
N LEU A 135 -11.41 -25.14 -0.31
CA LEU A 135 -12.81 -24.73 -0.21
C LEU A 135 -12.95 -23.76 0.96
N PHE A 136 -13.49 -22.56 0.70
CA PHE A 136 -13.63 -21.51 1.70
C PHE A 136 -15.10 -21.10 1.85
N HIS A 137 -15.64 -21.02 3.05
CA HIS A 137 -17.03 -20.57 3.26
C HIS A 137 -17.24 -20.07 4.70
N ASN A 138 -18.24 -19.20 4.87
CA ASN A 138 -18.66 -18.74 6.20
C ASN A 138 -19.40 -19.86 6.95
N VAL A 139 -19.04 -20.04 8.22
CA VAL A 139 -19.71 -20.97 9.15
C VAL A 139 -20.38 -20.27 10.33
N TRP A 140 -20.06 -18.99 10.59
CA TRP A 140 -20.72 -18.15 11.59
C TRP A 140 -20.57 -16.66 11.23
N PRO A 141 -21.51 -15.77 11.59
CA PRO A 141 -22.83 -16.04 12.16
C PRO A 141 -23.83 -16.56 11.11
N PRO A 142 -25.01 -17.08 11.51
CA PRO A 142 -26.01 -17.61 10.58
C PRO A 142 -26.41 -16.64 9.46
N SER A 143 -26.40 -15.34 9.73
CA SER A 143 -26.71 -14.28 8.75
C SER A 143 -25.67 -14.12 7.64
N ARG A 144 -24.46 -14.68 7.83
CA ARG A 144 -23.34 -14.62 6.87
C ARG A 144 -23.13 -15.93 6.13
N ILE A 145 -23.80 -17.02 6.55
CA ILE A 145 -23.68 -18.33 5.90
C ILE A 145 -24.35 -18.30 4.53
N ASN A 146 -23.57 -18.60 3.51
CA ASN A 146 -24.06 -18.78 2.15
C ASN A 146 -23.99 -20.25 1.74
N TYR A 147 -25.10 -20.98 1.93
CA TYR A 147 -25.20 -22.41 1.62
C TYR A 147 -24.95 -22.77 0.15
N ARG A 148 -24.89 -21.79 -0.77
CA ARG A 148 -24.44 -22.03 -2.15
C ARG A 148 -23.02 -22.60 -2.20
N PHE A 149 -22.14 -22.20 -1.27
CA PHE A 149 -20.75 -22.65 -1.21
C PHE A 149 -20.54 -23.87 -0.32
N TRP A 150 -21.62 -24.43 0.23
CA TRP A 150 -21.58 -25.63 1.06
C TRP A 150 -21.84 -26.87 0.20
N PRO A 151 -20.89 -27.83 0.16
CA PRO A 151 -21.08 -29.12 -0.48
C PRO A 151 -22.37 -29.82 -0.06
N LYS A 152 -23.10 -30.34 -1.04
CA LYS A 152 -24.26 -31.23 -0.83
C LYS A 152 -23.83 -32.68 -0.69
N ASN A 153 -22.69 -33.01 -1.28
CA ASN A 153 -22.02 -34.30 -1.13
C ASN A 153 -20.66 -34.05 -0.45
N PRO A 154 -20.34 -34.78 0.61
CA PRO A 154 -21.19 -35.80 1.24
C PRO A 154 -22.42 -35.21 1.95
N PRO A 155 -23.54 -35.95 2.08
CA PRO A 155 -24.78 -35.43 2.70
C PRO A 155 -24.61 -34.94 4.15
N SER A 156 -23.64 -35.50 4.87
CA SER A 156 -23.29 -35.13 6.25
C SER A 156 -22.44 -33.87 6.35
N TYR A 157 -22.00 -33.26 5.22
CA TYR A 157 -21.11 -32.10 5.24
C TYR A 157 -21.69 -30.95 6.08
N ARG A 158 -22.96 -30.63 5.87
CA ARG A 158 -23.61 -29.53 6.58
C ARG A 158 -23.68 -29.78 8.08
N GLU A 159 -24.21 -30.93 8.48
CA GLU A 159 -24.37 -31.31 9.89
C GLU A 159 -23.02 -31.32 10.62
N ALA A 160 -21.97 -31.90 10.02
CA ALA A 160 -20.65 -31.96 10.61
C ALA A 160 -20.03 -30.57 10.83
N ASN A 161 -20.21 -29.65 9.88
CA ASN A 161 -19.70 -28.28 10.00
C ASN A 161 -20.48 -27.46 11.03
N GLU A 162 -21.80 -27.62 11.11
CA GLU A 162 -22.65 -26.96 12.13
C GLU A 162 -22.32 -27.48 13.55
N GLU A 163 -22.17 -28.80 13.72
CA GLU A 163 -21.78 -29.44 14.98
C GLU A 163 -20.39 -28.96 15.44
N TYR A 164 -19.40 -29.00 14.55
CA TYR A 164 -18.05 -28.52 14.85
C TYR A 164 -18.01 -27.03 15.20
N THR A 165 -18.70 -26.18 14.44
CA THR A 165 -18.73 -24.73 14.68
C THR A 165 -19.29 -24.41 16.06
N LYS A 166 -20.36 -25.10 16.48
CA LYS A 166 -20.95 -24.93 17.80
C LYS A 166 -19.97 -25.26 18.93
N CYS A 167 -19.23 -26.37 18.81
CA CYS A 167 -18.20 -26.72 19.79
C CYS A 167 -17.03 -25.72 19.78
N LEU A 168 -16.59 -25.29 18.59
CA LEU A 168 -15.48 -24.37 18.41
C LEU A 168 -15.74 -23.00 19.06
N MET A 169 -16.96 -22.48 19.01
CA MET A 169 -17.32 -21.21 19.65
C MET A 169 -16.97 -21.18 21.14
N GLY A 170 -17.18 -22.29 21.86
CA GLY A 170 -16.81 -22.40 23.27
C GLY A 170 -15.30 -22.29 23.50
N VAL A 171 -14.50 -22.86 22.59
CA VAL A 171 -13.03 -22.74 22.64
C VAL A 171 -12.58 -21.32 22.35
N VAL A 172 -13.20 -20.66 21.36
CA VAL A 172 -12.90 -19.27 21.02
C VAL A 172 -13.20 -18.33 22.18
N ASP A 173 -14.34 -18.48 22.84
CA ASP A 173 -14.72 -17.65 23.99
C ASP A 173 -13.71 -17.79 25.14
N LYS A 174 -13.30 -19.02 25.46
CA LYS A 174 -12.24 -19.26 26.47
C LYS A 174 -10.91 -18.62 26.04
N MET A 175 -10.52 -18.79 24.79
CA MET A 175 -9.26 -18.24 24.26
C MET A 175 -9.22 -16.71 24.32
N LEU A 176 -10.26 -16.03 23.84
CA LEU A 176 -10.35 -14.57 23.90
C LEU A 176 -10.37 -14.06 25.35
N ARG A 177 -10.97 -14.82 26.27
CA ARG A 177 -10.95 -14.51 27.70
C ARG A 177 -9.56 -14.59 28.29
N TRP A 178 -8.87 -15.71 28.13
CA TRP A 178 -7.53 -15.88 28.69
C TRP A 178 -6.51 -14.93 28.05
N LEU A 179 -6.63 -14.63 26.75
CA LEU A 179 -5.81 -13.61 26.09
C LEU A 179 -6.04 -12.22 26.71
N SER A 180 -7.28 -11.85 27.02
CA SER A 180 -7.60 -10.57 27.66
C SER A 180 -7.00 -10.48 29.07
N LEU A 181 -7.21 -11.53 29.89
CA LEU A 181 -6.65 -11.61 31.24
C LEU A 181 -5.11 -11.58 31.23
N GLY A 182 -4.47 -12.23 30.25
CA GLY A 182 -3.01 -12.19 30.07
C GLY A 182 -2.45 -10.81 29.69
N LEU A 183 -3.30 -9.93 29.13
CA LEU A 183 -2.96 -8.51 28.91
C LEU A 183 -3.13 -7.66 30.17
N GLY A 184 -3.74 -8.20 31.23
CA GLY A 184 -4.08 -7.46 32.46
C GLY A 184 -5.33 -6.59 32.31
N VAL A 185 -6.22 -6.92 31.36
CA VAL A 185 -7.50 -6.24 31.16
C VAL A 185 -8.67 -7.17 31.49
N GLU A 186 -9.89 -6.64 31.53
CA GLU A 186 -11.09 -7.43 31.79
C GLU A 186 -11.26 -8.57 30.78
N GLY A 187 -11.76 -9.73 31.23
CA GLY A 187 -11.81 -10.96 30.43
C GLY A 187 -12.60 -10.88 29.13
N ASN A 188 -13.53 -9.93 28.99
CA ASN A 188 -14.32 -9.68 27.77
C ASN A 188 -13.68 -8.65 26.83
N ALA A 189 -12.61 -7.96 27.23
CA ALA A 189 -12.10 -6.79 26.52
C ALA A 189 -11.71 -7.08 25.06
N ILE A 190 -10.96 -8.16 24.80
CA ILE A 190 -10.62 -8.53 23.40
C ILE A 190 -11.89 -8.90 22.64
N LYS A 191 -12.77 -9.75 23.20
CA LYS A 191 -14.00 -10.21 22.54
C LYS A 191 -14.86 -9.02 22.08
N GLU A 192 -15.11 -8.05 22.95
CA GLU A 192 -15.86 -6.84 22.60
C GLU A 192 -15.15 -5.98 21.55
N ALA A 193 -13.84 -5.87 21.66
CA ALA A 193 -13.04 -5.08 20.74
C ALA A 193 -12.99 -5.68 19.33
N VAL A 194 -13.05 -7.01 19.18
CA VAL A 194 -13.08 -7.68 17.87
C VAL A 194 -14.48 -7.83 17.29
N GLY A 195 -15.56 -7.56 18.02
CA GLY A 195 -16.92 -7.61 17.47
C GLY A 195 -17.97 -8.25 18.36
N GLY A 196 -17.58 -8.79 19.52
CA GLY A 196 -18.51 -9.44 20.44
C GLY A 196 -19.17 -10.66 19.80
N GLU A 197 -20.50 -10.67 19.84
CA GLU A 197 -21.32 -11.75 19.26
C GLU A 197 -21.42 -11.68 17.72
N ASP A 198 -21.00 -10.56 17.11
CA ASP A 198 -21.05 -10.36 15.65
C ASP A 198 -19.81 -10.92 14.92
N LEU A 199 -18.88 -11.58 15.63
CA LEU A 199 -17.68 -12.18 15.03
C LEU A 199 -18.03 -13.09 13.83
N GLU A 200 -17.24 -13.01 12.77
CA GLU A 200 -17.40 -13.82 11.56
C GLU A 200 -16.38 -14.96 11.56
N TYR A 201 -16.84 -16.20 11.35
CA TYR A 201 -15.99 -17.39 11.32
C TYR A 201 -16.00 -17.94 9.90
N LEU A 202 -14.83 -17.95 9.28
CA LEU A 202 -14.66 -18.51 7.94
C LEU A 202 -13.84 -19.80 8.03
N LEU A 203 -14.40 -20.91 7.58
CA LEU A 203 -13.70 -22.18 7.49
C LEU A 203 -13.06 -22.33 6.11
N LYS A 204 -11.75 -22.56 6.09
CA LYS A 204 -11.02 -22.93 4.88
C LYS A 204 -10.50 -24.35 4.99
N ILE A 205 -10.98 -25.22 4.11
CA ILE A 205 -10.42 -26.56 3.95
C ILE A 205 -9.31 -26.48 2.91
N ASN A 206 -8.05 -26.61 3.33
CA ASN A 206 -6.91 -26.66 2.41
C ASN A 206 -6.59 -28.12 2.05
N TYR A 207 -6.34 -28.37 0.78
CA TYR A 207 -5.90 -29.65 0.23
C TYR A 207 -4.61 -29.46 -0.55
N TYR A 208 -3.55 -30.13 -0.10
CA TYR A 208 -2.23 -30.11 -0.73
C TYR A 208 -1.98 -31.52 -1.30
N PRO A 209 -2.12 -31.74 -2.62
CA PRO A 209 -1.85 -33.04 -3.21
C PRO A 209 -0.36 -33.40 -3.09
N PRO A 210 0.01 -34.69 -3.21
CA PRO A 210 1.41 -35.11 -3.24
C PRO A 210 2.19 -34.31 -4.29
N CYS A 211 3.33 -33.76 -3.89
CA CYS A 211 4.17 -32.92 -4.73
C CYS A 211 5.46 -33.67 -5.10
N PRO A 212 5.81 -33.85 -6.39
CA PRO A 212 7.06 -34.51 -6.77
C PRO A 212 8.32 -33.82 -6.20
N ARG A 213 8.26 -32.48 -6.06
CA ARG A 213 9.35 -31.62 -5.59
C ARG A 213 8.91 -30.72 -4.42
N PRO A 214 8.58 -31.30 -3.25
CA PRO A 214 8.15 -30.52 -2.08
C PRO A 214 9.29 -29.69 -1.49
N ASP A 215 10.54 -30.01 -1.85
CA ASP A 215 11.74 -29.24 -1.57
C ASP A 215 11.77 -27.87 -2.26
N LEU A 216 11.05 -27.72 -3.39
CA LEU A 216 11.05 -26.52 -4.22
C LEU A 216 9.75 -25.69 -4.13
N ALA A 217 8.63 -26.31 -3.75
CA ALA A 217 7.31 -25.68 -3.74
C ALA A 217 6.81 -25.41 -2.32
N LEU A 218 5.99 -24.37 -2.20
CA LEU A 218 5.23 -24.09 -0.98
C LEU A 218 3.75 -24.34 -1.23
N GLY A 219 3.08 -24.94 -0.26
CA GLY A 219 1.63 -25.09 -0.23
C GLY A 219 0.95 -23.73 -0.10
N VAL A 220 1.33 -22.93 0.88
CA VAL A 220 0.94 -21.52 1.06
C VAL A 220 2.19 -20.76 1.44
N ALA A 221 2.45 -19.65 0.74
CA ALA A 221 3.62 -18.80 0.96
C ALA A 221 3.61 -18.15 2.38
N PRO A 222 4.76 -17.63 2.85
CA PRO A 222 4.84 -16.90 4.12
C PRO A 222 3.79 -15.79 4.23
N HIS A 223 3.00 -15.83 5.29
CA HIS A 223 2.00 -14.80 5.61
C HIS A 223 1.70 -14.76 7.11
N THR A 224 1.02 -13.69 7.54
CA THR A 224 0.31 -13.64 8.82
C THR A 224 -1.20 -13.67 8.58
N ASP A 225 -1.99 -14.05 9.57
CA ASP A 225 -3.44 -14.12 9.44
C ASP A 225 -4.11 -12.78 9.71
N MET A 226 -5.05 -12.39 8.86
CA MET A 226 -5.79 -11.13 9.01
C MET A 226 -6.79 -11.16 10.16
N SER A 227 -7.21 -12.35 10.59
CA SER A 227 -8.18 -12.60 11.66
C SER A 227 -7.69 -12.11 13.03
N ALA A 228 -8.54 -12.23 14.06
CA ALA A 228 -8.14 -12.07 15.45
C ALA A 228 -7.37 -13.30 15.95
N VAL A 229 -7.94 -14.49 15.73
CA VAL A 229 -7.33 -15.77 16.04
C VAL A 229 -7.70 -16.77 14.94
N THR A 230 -6.81 -17.72 14.68
CA THR A 230 -7.10 -18.87 13.81
C THR A 230 -6.98 -20.14 14.62
N LEU A 231 -8.01 -20.98 14.59
CA LEU A 231 -7.97 -22.32 15.17
C LEU A 231 -7.99 -23.35 14.05
N LEU A 232 -6.97 -24.21 14.02
CA LEU A 232 -6.69 -25.09 12.91
C LEU A 232 -6.69 -26.54 13.40
N VAL A 233 -7.54 -27.36 12.79
CA VAL A 233 -7.46 -28.83 12.86
C VAL A 233 -6.52 -29.32 11.74
N PRO A 234 -5.37 -29.95 12.05
CA PRO A 234 -4.49 -30.53 11.04
C PRO A 234 -4.85 -32.00 10.78
N ASN A 235 -4.38 -32.56 9.66
CA ASN A 235 -4.23 -34.02 9.54
C ASN A 235 -2.84 -34.48 9.99
N GLU A 236 -2.61 -35.79 9.96
CA GLU A 236 -1.37 -36.43 10.41
C GLU A 236 -0.14 -36.16 9.53
N VAL A 237 -0.32 -35.46 8.40
CA VAL A 237 0.75 -35.14 7.45
C VAL A 237 1.36 -33.79 7.82
N GLN A 238 2.65 -33.81 8.20
CA GLN A 238 3.40 -32.60 8.55
C GLN A 238 3.48 -31.62 7.37
N GLY A 239 3.69 -30.35 7.71
CA GLY A 239 3.99 -29.31 6.72
C GLY A 239 3.44 -27.92 7.06
N LEU A 240 3.05 -27.67 8.31
CA LEU A 240 2.86 -26.30 8.79
C LEU A 240 4.17 -25.83 9.41
N GLN A 241 4.63 -24.63 9.02
CA GLN A 241 5.86 -24.06 9.56
C GLN A 241 5.61 -22.66 10.12
N VAL A 242 6.23 -22.36 11.25
CA VAL A 242 6.21 -21.04 11.90
C VAL A 242 7.61 -20.42 11.83
N PHE A 243 7.67 -19.11 11.60
CA PHE A 243 8.91 -18.35 11.56
C PHE A 243 9.21 -17.77 12.93
N LYS A 244 10.38 -18.09 13.50
CA LYS A 244 10.85 -17.56 14.77
C LYS A 244 12.37 -17.50 14.76
N ASP A 245 12.94 -16.46 15.38
CA ASP A 245 14.39 -16.27 15.51
C ASP A 245 15.16 -16.48 14.19
N ASP A 246 14.64 -15.89 13.10
CA ASP A 246 15.16 -15.98 11.73
C ASP A 246 15.16 -17.39 11.08
N HIS A 247 14.39 -18.32 11.64
CA HIS A 247 14.30 -19.71 11.18
C HIS A 247 12.85 -20.16 10.97
N TRP A 248 12.67 -21.11 10.05
CA TRP A 248 11.40 -21.82 9.84
C TRP A 248 11.40 -23.14 10.60
N PHE A 249 10.46 -23.30 11.53
CA PHE A 249 10.30 -24.50 12.34
C PHE A 249 9.03 -25.25 11.96
N ASP A 250 9.13 -26.58 11.82
CA ASP A 250 7.97 -27.45 11.61
C ASP A 250 7.12 -27.56 12.89
N ALA A 251 5.82 -27.35 12.74
CA ALA A 251 4.86 -27.61 13.78
C ALA A 251 4.54 -29.11 13.82
N LYS A 252 4.96 -29.78 14.89
CA LYS A 252 4.73 -31.21 15.07
C LYS A 252 3.25 -31.51 15.26
N TYR A 253 2.68 -32.36 14.41
CA TYR A 253 1.39 -32.98 14.62
C TYR A 253 1.24 -33.64 16.01
N ILE A 254 0.20 -33.23 16.74
CA ILE A 254 -0.27 -33.86 17.97
C ILE A 254 -1.71 -34.35 17.71
N PRO A 255 -2.01 -35.65 17.91
CA PRO A 255 -3.35 -36.17 17.73
C PRO A 255 -4.38 -35.40 18.56
N ASN A 256 -5.49 -35.01 17.93
CA ASN A 256 -6.58 -34.27 18.56
C ASN A 256 -6.20 -32.92 19.19
N ALA A 257 -5.06 -32.33 18.82
CA ALA A 257 -4.73 -30.96 19.20
C ALA A 257 -5.29 -29.96 18.18
N LEU A 258 -5.65 -28.77 18.64
CA LEU A 258 -5.88 -27.61 17.79
C LEU A 258 -4.63 -26.76 17.75
N ILE A 259 -4.25 -26.29 16.56
CA ILE A 259 -3.21 -25.29 16.39
C ILE A 259 -3.85 -23.91 16.46
N VAL A 260 -3.27 -23.01 17.26
CA VAL A 260 -3.75 -21.64 17.47
C VAL A 260 -2.73 -20.66 16.91
N HIS A 261 -3.18 -19.78 16.01
CA HIS A 261 -2.42 -18.63 15.55
C HIS A 261 -3.01 -17.36 16.15
N ILE A 262 -2.16 -16.51 16.71
CA ILE A 262 -2.51 -15.12 16.97
C ILE A 262 -2.51 -14.37 15.64
N GLY A 263 -3.66 -13.79 15.29
CA GLY A 263 -3.81 -13.01 14.08
C GLY A 263 -3.53 -11.52 14.30
N ASP A 264 -3.48 -10.77 13.20
CA ASP A 264 -3.08 -9.37 13.21
C ASP A 264 -3.97 -8.49 14.10
N GLN A 265 -5.27 -8.81 14.23
CA GLN A 265 -6.17 -7.96 15.01
C GLN A 265 -5.83 -8.02 16.51
N ILE A 266 -5.38 -9.17 17.01
CA ILE A 266 -4.94 -9.30 18.40
C ILE A 266 -3.56 -8.66 18.63
N GLU A 267 -2.65 -8.74 17.65
CA GLU A 267 -1.39 -7.97 17.70
C GLU A 267 -1.67 -6.46 17.79
N ILE A 268 -2.58 -5.94 16.96
CA ILE A 268 -3.00 -4.54 16.98
C ILE A 268 -3.63 -4.17 18.32
N LEU A 269 -4.61 -4.95 18.80
CA LEU A 269 -5.31 -4.69 20.06
C LEU A 269 -4.38 -4.72 21.27
N SER A 270 -3.44 -5.66 21.30
CA SER A 270 -2.45 -5.80 22.37
C SER A 270 -1.32 -4.76 22.31
N ASN A 271 -1.38 -3.81 21.37
CA ASN A 271 -0.33 -2.83 21.09
C ASN A 271 1.05 -3.49 20.86
N GLY A 272 1.04 -4.67 20.21
CA GLY A 272 2.23 -5.46 19.87
C GLY A 272 2.76 -6.34 21.00
N LYS A 273 2.02 -6.52 22.10
CA LYS A 273 2.42 -7.44 23.19
C LYS A 273 2.26 -8.91 22.79
N TYR A 274 1.22 -9.24 22.03
CA TYR A 274 1.08 -10.54 21.38
C TYR A 274 1.50 -10.43 19.92
N LYS A 275 2.15 -11.47 19.38
CA LYS A 275 2.78 -11.41 18.05
C LYS A 275 1.90 -12.10 17.02
N SER A 276 1.65 -11.43 15.89
CA SER A 276 1.17 -12.09 14.68
C SER A 276 2.39 -12.57 13.89
N VAL A 277 2.58 -13.89 13.77
CA VAL A 277 3.82 -14.46 13.23
C VAL A 277 3.68 -15.00 11.83
N LEU A 278 4.76 -14.85 11.06
CA LEU A 278 4.85 -15.44 9.73
C LEU A 278 4.76 -16.96 9.86
N HIS A 279 3.88 -17.53 9.07
CA HIS A 279 3.75 -18.96 8.91
C HIS A 279 3.60 -19.30 7.43
N ARG A 280 3.98 -20.52 7.06
CA ARG A 280 3.88 -21.04 5.69
C ARG A 280 3.50 -22.52 5.72
N THR A 281 3.12 -23.07 4.59
CA THR A 281 2.94 -24.52 4.47
C THR A 281 3.81 -25.13 3.39
N THR A 282 4.31 -26.32 3.68
CA THR A 282 5.06 -27.19 2.75
C THR A 282 4.16 -28.33 2.28
N ALA A 283 4.52 -28.92 1.14
CA ALA A 283 3.86 -30.11 0.62
C ALA A 283 4.61 -31.38 1.05
N ASN A 284 3.99 -32.54 0.84
CA ASN A 284 4.62 -33.84 1.07
C ASN A 284 4.77 -34.59 -0.26
N LYS A 285 5.80 -35.45 -0.37
CA LYS A 285 6.08 -36.18 -1.62
C LYS A 285 5.08 -37.29 -1.93
N GLU A 286 4.53 -37.92 -0.89
CA GLU A 286 3.80 -39.19 -1.01
C GLU A 286 2.33 -39.06 -0.58
N LYS A 287 2.05 -38.23 0.43
CA LYS A 287 0.72 -38.14 1.05
C LYS A 287 0.08 -36.77 0.82
N SER A 288 -1.23 -36.75 0.64
CA SER A 288 -1.98 -35.49 0.65
C SER A 288 -1.99 -34.91 2.05
N ARG A 289 -1.63 -33.63 2.18
CA ARG A 289 -1.79 -32.88 3.42
C ARG A 289 -3.14 -32.16 3.39
N MET A 290 -3.82 -32.09 4.54
CA MET A 290 -5.07 -31.34 4.68
C MET A 290 -5.09 -30.56 5.99
N SER A 291 -5.84 -29.47 6.02
CA SER A 291 -6.06 -28.68 7.23
C SER A 291 -7.38 -27.93 7.16
N TRP A 292 -8.00 -27.69 8.31
CA TRP A 292 -9.28 -26.99 8.46
C TRP A 292 -9.12 -25.76 9.39
N PRO A 293 -8.35 -24.73 9.01
CA PRO A 293 -8.35 -23.46 9.74
C PRO A 293 -9.70 -22.76 9.71
N VAL A 294 -10.15 -22.33 10.89
CA VAL A 294 -11.24 -21.38 11.06
C VAL A 294 -10.67 -20.03 11.47
N PHE A 295 -10.89 -19.03 10.62
CA PHE A 295 -10.47 -17.65 10.85
C PHE A 295 -11.57 -16.92 11.63
N VAL A 296 -11.29 -16.57 12.88
CA VAL A 296 -12.21 -15.79 13.72
C VAL A 296 -11.92 -14.30 13.51
N SER A 297 -12.78 -13.63 12.76
CA SER A 297 -12.51 -12.30 12.23
C SER A 297 -13.53 -11.26 12.71
N PRO A 298 -13.13 -9.99 12.88
CA PRO A 298 -14.08 -8.92 13.12
C PRO A 298 -15.08 -8.73 11.98
N PRO A 299 -16.28 -8.17 12.25
CA PRO A 299 -17.14 -7.64 11.21
C PRO A 299 -16.40 -6.62 10.34
N ALA A 300 -16.74 -6.56 9.05
CA ALA A 300 -16.09 -5.67 8.07
C ALA A 300 -15.97 -4.19 8.53
N ASP A 301 -17.02 -3.64 9.15
CA ASP A 301 -17.05 -2.25 9.60
C ASP A 301 -16.53 -2.03 11.03
N LYS A 302 -16.09 -3.10 11.73
CA LYS A 302 -15.53 -2.99 13.08
C LYS A 302 -14.24 -2.17 13.04
N VAL A 303 -14.17 -1.17 13.93
CA VAL A 303 -12.99 -0.33 14.08
C VAL A 303 -12.03 -0.99 15.08
N ILE A 304 -10.83 -1.31 14.63
CA ILE A 304 -9.79 -1.98 15.40
C ILE A 304 -8.60 -1.04 15.56
N GLY A 305 -8.07 -0.95 16.77
CA GLY A 305 -6.87 -0.21 17.16
C GLY A 305 -6.38 -0.70 18.52
N PRO A 306 -5.24 -0.20 19.04
CA PRO A 306 -4.75 -0.58 20.36
C PRO A 306 -5.79 -0.38 21.46
N LEU A 307 -5.89 -1.33 22.38
CA LEU A 307 -6.76 -1.21 23.55
C LEU A 307 -6.33 0.02 24.38
N PRO A 308 -7.25 0.94 24.72
CA PRO A 308 -6.91 2.15 25.46
C PRO A 308 -6.17 1.89 26.78
N GLN A 309 -6.49 0.80 27.46
CA GLN A 309 -5.88 0.36 28.71
C GLN A 309 -4.38 0.03 28.57
N LEU A 310 -3.91 -0.23 27.34
CA LEU A 310 -2.53 -0.62 27.04
C LEU A 310 -1.71 0.52 26.44
N VAL A 311 -2.29 1.73 26.34
CA VAL A 311 -1.65 2.91 25.73
C VAL A 311 -1.47 4.00 26.78
N ASN A 312 -0.25 4.48 26.95
CA ASN A 312 0.10 5.60 27.82
C ASN A 312 1.35 6.33 27.27
N GLU A 313 1.87 7.30 28.01
CA GLU A 313 3.05 8.09 27.59
C GLU A 313 4.31 7.22 27.39
N GLU A 314 4.47 6.16 28.19
CA GLU A 314 5.62 5.23 28.13
C GLU A 314 5.44 4.14 27.06
N ASN A 315 4.19 3.76 26.75
CA ASN A 315 3.82 2.80 25.70
C ASN A 315 2.78 3.42 24.75
N PRO A 316 3.18 4.34 23.86
CA PRO A 316 2.26 4.97 22.91
C PRO A 316 1.67 3.95 21.92
N ALA A 317 0.56 4.31 21.27
CA ALA A 317 -0.08 3.49 20.26
C ALA A 317 0.87 3.24 19.08
N LYS A 318 1.24 1.97 18.86
CA LYS A 318 2.12 1.52 17.77
C LYS A 318 1.37 1.22 16.48
N PHE A 319 0.05 1.04 16.57
CA PHE A 319 -0.81 0.69 15.45
C PHE A 319 -1.89 1.75 15.25
N LYS A 320 -2.26 1.97 13.98
CA LYS A 320 -3.36 2.87 13.61
C LYS A 320 -4.72 2.21 13.83
N THR A 321 -5.65 2.98 14.38
CA THR A 321 -7.06 2.63 14.41
C THR A 321 -7.68 2.75 13.01
N LYS A 322 -8.31 1.69 12.51
CA LYS A 322 -8.99 1.67 11.20
C LYS A 322 -10.12 0.63 11.17
N LYS A 323 -10.97 0.65 10.15
CA LYS A 323 -11.96 -0.42 9.95
C LYS A 323 -11.28 -1.70 9.48
N TYR A 324 -11.81 -2.85 9.90
CA TYR A 324 -11.28 -4.15 9.51
C TYR A 324 -11.25 -4.37 7.99
N LYS A 325 -12.32 -4.00 7.27
CA LYS A 325 -12.36 -4.08 5.80
C LYS A 325 -11.29 -3.23 5.10
N ASP A 326 -10.92 -2.10 5.68
CA ASP A 326 -9.87 -1.24 5.13
C ASP A 326 -8.50 -1.89 5.35
N TYR A 327 -8.32 -2.55 6.50
CA TYR A 327 -7.14 -3.36 6.79
C TYR A 327 -6.99 -4.51 5.79
N GLU A 328 -8.04 -5.32 5.60
CA GLU A 328 -8.07 -6.43 4.66
C GLU A 328 -7.79 -5.96 3.24
N TYR A 329 -8.43 -4.89 2.79
CA TYR A 329 -8.18 -4.31 1.48
C TYR A 329 -6.71 -3.93 1.29
N CYS A 330 -6.10 -3.24 2.27
CA CYS A 330 -4.69 -2.85 2.21
C CYS A 330 -3.77 -4.07 2.14
N LYS A 331 -4.02 -5.07 3.00
CA LYS A 331 -3.18 -6.27 3.11
C LYS A 331 -3.31 -7.21 1.92
N LEU A 332 -4.52 -7.40 1.37
CA LEU A 332 -4.77 -8.22 0.19
C LEU A 332 -4.24 -7.60 -1.10
N ASN A 333 -4.36 -6.27 -1.23
CA ASN A 333 -3.93 -5.59 -2.45
C ASN A 333 -2.43 -5.31 -2.49
N LYS A 334 -1.70 -5.54 -1.38
CA LYS A 334 -0.24 -5.37 -1.23
C LYS A 334 0.27 -4.33 -2.22
N ILE A 335 -0.21 -3.08 -2.18
CA ILE A 335 0.27 -2.08 -3.15
C ILE A 335 1.73 -1.87 -2.77
N PRO A 336 2.71 -2.49 -3.46
CA PRO A 336 4.06 -2.43 -2.98
C PRO A 336 4.54 -1.03 -3.34
N GLN A 337 5.03 -0.30 -2.35
CA GLN A 337 5.74 0.96 -2.57
C GLN A 337 6.78 0.71 -3.67
N VAL A 338 6.93 1.63 -4.63
CA VAL A 338 7.88 1.44 -5.75
C VAL A 338 9.28 1.19 -5.22
N GLN A 339 9.65 1.74 -4.07
CA GLN A 339 10.92 1.45 -3.37
C GLN A 339 11.06 -0.04 -3.01
N ALA A 340 9.99 -0.71 -2.57
CA ALA A 340 10.00 -2.13 -2.30
C ALA A 340 10.06 -2.94 -3.61
N ILE A 341 9.31 -2.53 -4.64
CA ILE A 341 9.34 -3.14 -5.98
C ILE A 341 10.76 -3.09 -6.55
N ALA A 342 11.41 -1.93 -6.52
CA ALA A 342 12.74 -1.72 -7.07
C ALA A 342 13.81 -2.64 -6.43
N LYS A 343 13.69 -2.93 -5.13
CA LYS A 343 14.61 -3.85 -4.41
C LYS A 343 14.52 -5.30 -4.88
N ILE A 344 13.36 -5.71 -5.41
CA ILE A 344 13.11 -7.11 -5.81
C ILE A 344 13.03 -7.32 -7.32
N SER A 345 12.97 -6.25 -8.11
CA SER A 345 12.59 -6.32 -9.54
C SER A 345 13.64 -6.93 -10.50
N GLY A 346 14.84 -7.30 -10.04
CA GLY A 346 15.88 -7.82 -10.92
C GLY A 346 16.13 -6.90 -12.13
N ASP A 347 16.14 -7.46 -13.35
CA ASP A 347 16.34 -6.70 -14.60
C ASP A 347 15.04 -6.26 -15.31
N ASN A 348 13.86 -6.62 -14.78
CA ASN A 348 12.57 -6.34 -15.41
C ASN A 348 11.72 -5.42 -14.53
N ILE A 349 10.59 -4.93 -15.06
CA ILE A 349 9.60 -4.17 -14.29
C ILE A 349 8.21 -4.75 -14.50
N PRO A 350 7.30 -4.67 -13.51
CA PRO A 350 5.92 -5.14 -13.68
C PRO A 350 5.20 -4.44 -14.83
N ALA A 351 4.29 -5.17 -15.50
CA ALA A 351 3.61 -4.70 -16.70
C ALA A 351 2.77 -3.43 -16.50
N GLU A 352 2.32 -3.16 -15.27
CA GLU A 352 1.62 -1.93 -14.95
C GLU A 352 2.50 -0.66 -15.00
N PHE A 353 3.83 -0.78 -14.97
CA PHE A 353 4.76 0.36 -15.07
C PHE A 353 5.21 0.63 -16.51
N ILE A 354 5.04 -0.34 -17.41
CA ILE A 354 5.42 -0.24 -18.83
C ILE A 354 4.45 0.69 -19.55
N ARG A 355 4.99 1.78 -20.12
CA ARG A 355 4.24 2.81 -20.86
C ARG A 355 3.92 2.37 -22.29
N SER A 356 2.93 3.02 -22.91
CA SER A 356 2.67 2.86 -24.35
C SER A 356 3.83 3.39 -25.17
N GLU A 357 3.99 2.94 -26.41
CA GLU A 357 5.08 3.39 -27.29
C GLU A 357 5.12 4.93 -27.45
N THR A 358 3.95 5.57 -27.45
CA THR A 358 3.79 7.04 -27.51
C THR A 358 4.21 7.77 -26.23
N GLU A 359 4.50 7.07 -25.15
CA GLU A 359 4.90 7.63 -23.86
C GLU A 359 6.28 7.14 -23.39
N GLN A 360 6.82 6.06 -23.97
CA GLN A 360 8.09 5.47 -23.55
C GLN A 360 9.25 6.45 -23.71
N PRO A 361 10.04 6.71 -22.65
CA PRO A 361 11.19 7.62 -22.73
C PRO A 361 12.19 7.30 -23.82
N ALA A 362 12.43 6.01 -24.11
CA ALA A 362 13.38 5.61 -25.16
C ALA A 362 12.98 6.07 -26.56
N LEU A 363 11.68 6.12 -26.86
CA LEU A 363 11.15 6.49 -28.18
C LEU A 363 10.83 7.98 -28.29
N THR A 364 10.50 8.61 -27.17
CA THR A 364 9.91 9.96 -27.18
C THR A 364 10.81 11.06 -26.65
N THR A 365 11.89 10.71 -25.91
CA THR A 365 12.85 11.71 -25.42
C THR A 365 13.74 12.18 -26.57
N PHE A 366 13.80 13.49 -26.79
CA PHE A 366 14.64 14.07 -27.82
C PHE A 366 16.14 13.88 -27.47
N LYS A 367 16.92 13.41 -28.45
CA LYS A 367 18.36 13.11 -28.29
C LYS A 367 19.29 14.10 -28.98
N GLY A 368 18.76 15.16 -29.59
CA GLY A 368 19.54 16.18 -30.27
C GLY A 368 20.01 17.31 -29.33
N PRO A 369 20.55 18.40 -29.90
CA PRO A 369 20.95 19.59 -29.15
C PRO A 369 19.76 20.16 -28.37
N ILE A 370 19.85 20.14 -27.05
CA ILE A 370 18.80 20.60 -26.14
C ILE A 370 18.78 22.14 -26.19
N PRO A 371 17.63 22.78 -26.50
CA PRO A 371 17.47 24.20 -26.34
C PRO A 371 17.72 24.61 -24.89
N GLU A 372 18.40 25.73 -24.70
CA GLU A 372 18.78 26.19 -23.37
C GLU A 372 17.55 26.72 -22.63
N ILE A 373 17.27 26.12 -21.48
CA ILE A 373 16.17 26.55 -20.61
C ILE A 373 16.55 27.91 -20.02
N PRO A 374 15.65 28.91 -20.03
CA PRO A 374 15.97 30.23 -19.51
C PRO A 374 16.44 30.18 -18.05
N VAL A 375 17.55 30.86 -17.78
CA VAL A 375 18.11 31.03 -16.43
C VAL A 375 18.06 32.51 -16.10
N ILE A 376 17.40 32.85 -15.00
CA ILE A 376 17.11 34.24 -14.66
C ILE A 376 17.74 34.56 -13.30
N ASP A 377 18.61 35.56 -13.28
CA ASP A 377 19.15 36.12 -12.04
C ASP A 377 18.07 36.94 -11.33
N PHE A 378 17.53 36.38 -10.25
CA PHE A 378 16.45 36.97 -9.49
C PHE A 378 16.90 38.12 -8.57
N SER A 379 18.20 38.34 -8.44
CA SER A 379 18.80 39.47 -7.70
C SER A 379 19.01 40.71 -8.57
N ASN A 380 18.75 40.63 -9.88
CA ASN A 380 18.91 41.75 -10.80
C ASN A 380 18.15 43.00 -10.30
N PRO A 381 18.85 44.14 -10.08
CA PRO A 381 18.23 45.36 -9.56
C PRO A 381 17.35 46.09 -10.59
N ASP A 382 17.53 45.81 -11.89
CA ASP A 382 16.68 46.36 -12.95
C ASP A 382 15.36 45.57 -13.04
N GLU A 383 14.33 46.09 -12.36
CA GLU A 383 12.99 45.50 -12.36
C GLU A 383 12.40 45.40 -13.77
N LYS A 384 12.62 46.38 -14.65
CA LYS A 384 12.04 46.34 -16.01
C LYS A 384 12.64 45.20 -16.83
N ASN A 385 13.96 45.03 -16.74
CA ASN A 385 14.63 43.91 -17.37
C ASN A 385 14.16 42.58 -16.78
N LEU A 386 14.08 42.47 -15.44
CA LEU A 386 13.61 41.25 -14.78
C LEU A 386 12.16 40.88 -15.16
N VAL A 387 11.27 41.88 -15.25
CA VAL A 387 9.89 41.70 -15.76
C VAL A 387 9.90 41.17 -17.18
N SER A 388 10.75 41.72 -18.06
CA SER A 388 10.84 41.27 -19.46
C SER A 388 11.34 39.81 -19.55
N LEU A 389 12.39 39.44 -18.81
CA LEU A 389 12.92 38.08 -18.78
C LEU A 389 11.89 37.06 -18.30
N ILE A 390 11.23 37.35 -17.17
CA ILE A 390 10.19 36.47 -16.61
C ILE A 390 9.00 36.36 -17.55
N SER A 391 8.54 37.47 -18.11
CA SER A 391 7.42 37.48 -19.05
C SER A 391 7.73 36.68 -20.31
N ASN A 392 8.91 36.86 -20.91
CA ASN A 392 9.33 36.14 -22.11
C ASN A 392 9.47 34.63 -21.83
N ALA A 393 10.12 34.25 -20.73
CA ALA A 393 10.24 32.85 -20.34
C ALA A 393 8.87 32.20 -20.07
N SER A 394 7.94 32.93 -19.45
CA SER A 394 6.59 32.44 -19.15
C SER A 394 5.71 32.28 -20.41
N GLN A 395 5.93 33.09 -21.44
CA GLN A 395 5.22 33.01 -22.73
C GLN A 395 5.79 31.91 -23.64
N GLU A 396 7.12 31.86 -23.77
CA GLU A 396 7.81 31.01 -24.74
C GLU A 396 8.02 29.58 -24.23
N TRP A 397 8.26 29.44 -22.92
CA TRP A 397 8.61 28.18 -22.28
C TRP A 397 7.59 27.74 -21.24
N GLY A 398 6.97 28.66 -20.48
CA GLY A 398 6.20 28.29 -19.29
C GLY A 398 7.04 27.62 -18.19
N PHE A 399 8.37 27.62 -18.36
CA PHE A 399 9.34 26.85 -17.60
C PHE A 399 10.70 27.57 -17.62
N PHE A 400 11.31 27.80 -16.46
CA PHE A 400 12.62 28.45 -16.35
C PHE A 400 13.27 28.15 -15.00
N GLN A 401 14.55 28.50 -14.86
CA GLN A 401 15.29 28.41 -13.61
C GLN A 401 15.58 29.81 -13.08
N ILE A 402 15.45 30.01 -11.77
CA ILE A 402 15.89 31.24 -11.11
C ILE A 402 17.10 30.96 -10.23
N ILE A 403 18.09 31.85 -10.28
CA ILE A 403 19.28 31.85 -9.42
C ILE A 403 19.28 33.12 -8.57
N ASN A 404 20.10 33.16 -7.51
CA ASN A 404 20.21 34.32 -6.61
C ASN A 404 18.82 34.78 -6.07
N HIS A 405 17.92 33.84 -5.83
CA HIS A 405 16.54 34.08 -5.38
C HIS A 405 16.40 34.46 -3.91
N GLY A 406 17.50 34.47 -3.15
CA GLY A 406 17.51 34.85 -1.73
C GLY A 406 17.01 33.77 -0.77
N LEU A 407 16.74 32.55 -1.25
CA LEU A 407 16.45 31.42 -0.38
C LEU A 407 17.75 30.99 0.33
N PRO A 408 17.80 30.93 1.66
CA PRO A 408 19.00 30.50 2.37
C PRO A 408 19.40 29.07 1.98
N THR A 409 20.68 28.86 1.64
CA THR A 409 21.18 27.53 1.27
C THR A 409 20.99 26.50 2.38
N GLU A 410 21.11 26.90 3.65
CA GLU A 410 20.90 26.00 4.80
C GLU A 410 19.44 25.55 4.91
N ALA A 411 18.45 26.44 4.68
CA ALA A 411 17.04 26.05 4.67
C ALA A 411 16.76 24.97 3.60
N THR A 412 17.33 25.13 2.40
CA THR A 412 17.24 24.13 1.33
C THR A 412 17.95 22.82 1.72
N LYS A 413 19.17 22.87 2.26
CA LYS A 413 19.90 21.68 2.71
C LYS A 413 19.14 20.91 3.78
N ASN A 414 18.56 21.61 4.76
CA ASN A 414 17.76 21.03 5.83
C ASN A 414 16.51 20.34 5.25
N LEU A 415 15.77 21.00 4.34
CA LEU A 415 14.63 20.39 3.65
C LEU A 415 15.02 19.10 2.91
N LEU A 416 16.10 19.16 2.13
CA LEU A 416 16.60 18.00 1.37
C LEU A 416 17.02 16.86 2.30
N LYS A 417 17.71 17.19 3.41
CA LYS A 417 18.16 16.22 4.41
C LYS A 417 16.97 15.50 5.04
N VAL A 418 16.00 16.23 5.59
CA VAL A 418 14.87 15.61 6.31
C VAL A 418 13.97 14.80 5.37
N GLY A 419 13.85 15.22 4.11
CA GLY A 419 13.14 14.45 3.09
C GLY A 419 13.85 13.13 2.79
N ARG A 420 15.18 13.13 2.63
CA ARG A 420 15.96 11.88 2.43
C ARG A 420 15.83 10.95 3.63
N GLU A 421 16.09 11.45 4.83
CA GLU A 421 16.03 10.67 6.07
C GLU A 421 14.66 10.02 6.25
N PHE A 422 13.56 10.72 5.92
CA PHE A 422 12.22 10.12 5.94
C PHE A 422 12.08 8.92 4.99
N PHE A 423 12.54 9.01 3.74
CA PHE A 423 12.41 7.92 2.76
C PHE A 423 13.40 6.76 3.00
N GLU A 424 14.42 6.99 3.83
CA GLU A 424 15.35 5.96 4.32
C GLU A 424 14.79 5.18 5.52
N LEU A 425 13.72 5.65 6.16
CA LEU A 425 13.05 4.93 7.25
C LEU A 425 12.48 3.58 6.80
N PRO A 426 12.34 2.62 7.74
CA PRO A 426 11.60 1.38 7.53
C PRO A 426 10.18 1.64 6.99
N ASP A 427 9.69 0.73 6.14
CA ASP A 427 8.37 0.89 5.51
C ASP A 427 7.25 1.04 6.55
N LYS A 428 7.29 0.27 7.65
CA LYS A 428 6.33 0.38 8.75
C LYS A 428 6.24 1.80 9.32
N GLU A 429 7.34 2.54 9.39
CA GLU A 429 7.36 3.92 9.90
C GLU A 429 6.80 4.92 8.89
N LYS A 430 7.12 4.76 7.60
CA LYS A 430 6.55 5.62 6.54
C LYS A 430 5.05 5.41 6.38
N GLU A 431 4.58 4.17 6.51
CA GLU A 431 3.14 3.81 6.46
C GLU A 431 2.30 4.46 7.58
N ILE A 432 2.94 4.96 8.65
CA ILE A 432 2.27 5.80 9.68
C ILE A 432 1.72 7.09 9.05
N TYR A 433 2.29 7.54 7.94
CA TYR A 433 1.84 8.75 7.24
C TYR A 433 1.01 8.44 6.01
N ALA A 434 0.73 7.16 5.73
CA ALA A 434 0.01 6.74 4.54
C ALA A 434 -1.33 7.48 4.36
N LYS A 435 -1.60 7.90 3.11
CA LYS A 435 -2.88 8.48 2.72
C LYS A 435 -4.00 7.49 3.06
N VAL A 436 -5.06 8.01 3.67
CA VAL A 436 -6.23 7.20 4.03
C VAL A 436 -6.96 6.79 2.75
N PRO A 437 -7.15 5.48 2.47
CA PRO A 437 -7.90 5.02 1.31
C PRO A 437 -9.33 5.58 1.32
N GLY A 438 -9.83 6.05 0.17
CA GLY A 438 -11.17 6.62 0.05
C GLY A 438 -11.35 8.02 0.65
N SER A 439 -10.30 8.62 1.24
CA SER A 439 -10.35 10.01 1.68
C SER A 439 -10.13 10.98 0.51
N ASP A 440 -10.92 12.05 0.48
CA ASP A 440 -10.72 13.21 -0.41
C ASP A 440 -9.43 14.01 -0.09
N SER A 441 -8.75 13.70 1.03
CA SER A 441 -7.51 14.38 1.40
C SER A 441 -6.41 14.10 0.38
N LEU A 442 -5.71 15.16 -0.05
CA LEU A 442 -4.53 15.05 -0.90
C LEU A 442 -3.27 14.61 -0.12
N GLU A 443 -3.32 14.64 1.21
CA GLU A 443 -2.16 14.51 2.07
C GLU A 443 -1.84 13.06 2.46
N GLY A 444 -0.56 12.82 2.73
CA GLY A 444 -0.02 11.56 3.21
C GLY A 444 1.05 10.96 2.31
N TYR A 445 1.62 9.87 2.81
CA TYR A 445 2.55 9.00 2.11
C TYR A 445 1.81 8.04 1.17
N GLY A 446 2.36 7.75 0.01
CA GLY A 446 1.80 6.77 -0.90
C GLY A 446 2.56 6.62 -2.20
N THR A 447 2.14 5.64 -3.00
CA THR A 447 2.76 5.31 -4.29
C THR A 447 1.85 5.64 -5.48
N LYS A 448 0.54 5.75 -5.24
CA LYS A 448 -0.45 6.01 -6.28
C LYS A 448 -0.56 7.52 -6.55
N LEU A 449 -0.26 7.94 -7.77
CA LEU A 449 -0.58 9.30 -8.21
C LEU A 449 -2.10 9.48 -8.29
N GLN A 450 -2.58 10.72 -8.15
CA GLN A 450 -4.01 11.06 -8.28
C GLN A 450 -4.62 10.57 -9.62
N LYS A 451 -3.78 10.33 -10.64
CA LYS A 451 -4.17 9.78 -11.94
C LYS A 451 -3.15 8.79 -12.46
N GLU A 452 -3.58 7.54 -12.60
CA GLU A 452 -2.87 6.51 -13.38
C GLU A 452 -3.54 6.44 -14.76
N ILE A 453 -2.82 6.88 -15.79
CA ILE A 453 -3.33 6.91 -17.16
C ILE A 453 -3.47 5.48 -17.67
N GLN A 454 -4.66 5.09 -18.16
CA GLN A 454 -4.93 3.78 -18.73
C GLN A 454 -4.58 2.59 -17.80
N GLY A 455 -4.69 2.78 -16.47
CA GLY A 455 -4.34 1.75 -15.50
C GLY A 455 -2.83 1.51 -15.34
N LYS A 456 -1.98 2.40 -15.88
CA LYS A 456 -0.52 2.34 -15.75
C LYS A 456 -0.02 3.12 -14.54
N LYS A 457 0.74 2.46 -13.68
CA LYS A 457 1.34 3.02 -12.45
C LYS A 457 2.62 3.77 -12.73
N ALA A 458 2.86 4.82 -11.96
CA ALA A 458 4.06 5.64 -12.07
C ALA A 458 5.17 5.12 -11.14
N TRP A 459 6.43 5.24 -11.55
CA TRP A 459 7.58 4.72 -10.80
C TRP A 459 8.03 5.71 -9.71
N VAL A 460 7.17 5.96 -8.73
CA VAL A 460 7.38 6.99 -7.70
C VAL A 460 6.66 6.65 -6.40
N ASP A 461 7.33 6.87 -5.28
CA ASP A 461 6.69 7.03 -3.97
C ASP A 461 6.72 8.51 -3.60
N HIS A 462 5.73 8.97 -2.83
CA HIS A 462 5.63 10.38 -2.47
C HIS A 462 5.07 10.60 -1.08
N LEU A 463 5.43 11.74 -0.50
CA LEU A 463 4.81 12.31 0.70
C LEU A 463 4.28 13.69 0.34
N PHE A 464 2.97 13.91 0.54
CA PHE A 464 2.29 15.14 0.18
C PHE A 464 1.65 15.78 1.42
N HIS A 465 1.86 17.07 1.67
CA HIS A 465 1.25 17.77 2.80
C HIS A 465 1.27 19.29 2.61
N PHE A 466 0.37 20.00 3.29
CA PHE A 466 0.37 21.47 3.29
C PHE A 466 1.49 22.01 4.17
N ILE A 467 2.19 23.03 3.66
CA ILE A 467 3.23 23.79 4.38
C ILE A 467 2.87 25.27 4.58
N TRP A 468 1.81 25.76 3.91
CA TRP A 468 1.26 27.10 4.10
C TRP A 468 -0.20 27.16 3.61
N PRO A 469 -1.06 28.04 4.15
CA PRO A 469 -0.86 28.83 5.37
C PRO A 469 -0.94 27.96 6.64
N PRO A 470 -0.53 28.47 7.82
CA PRO A 470 -0.56 27.72 9.07
C PRO A 470 -1.93 27.10 9.40
N SER A 471 -3.03 27.74 8.99
CA SER A 471 -4.40 27.26 9.17
C SER A 471 -4.75 26.03 8.34
N ARG A 472 -3.97 25.70 7.31
CA ARG A 472 -4.16 24.53 6.43
C ARG A 472 -3.22 23.37 6.78
N ILE A 473 -2.21 23.60 7.62
CA ILE A 473 -1.23 22.57 7.97
C ILE A 473 -1.88 21.51 8.85
N ASN A 474 -1.80 20.26 8.40
CA ASN A 474 -2.21 19.10 9.18
C ASN A 474 -0.98 18.29 9.62
N TYR A 475 -0.50 18.56 10.84
CA TYR A 475 0.68 17.91 11.40
C TYR A 475 0.56 16.38 11.54
N LYS A 476 -0.64 15.80 11.41
CA LYS A 476 -0.82 14.35 11.34
C LYS A 476 -0.04 13.72 10.18
N PHE A 477 0.10 14.44 9.07
CA PHE A 477 0.81 13.97 7.87
C PHE A 477 2.28 14.38 7.84
N TRP A 478 2.76 15.07 8.87
CA TRP A 478 4.15 15.48 8.99
C TRP A 478 4.95 14.41 9.75
N PRO A 479 6.02 13.85 9.15
CA PRO A 479 6.94 12.96 9.82
C PRO A 479 7.42 13.50 11.16
N LYS A 480 7.40 12.63 12.18
CA LYS A 480 8.02 12.87 13.50
C LYS A 480 9.49 12.44 13.50
N ASN A 481 9.84 11.52 12.61
CA ASN A 481 11.20 11.10 12.33
C ASN A 481 11.52 11.49 10.87
N PRO A 482 12.62 12.21 10.62
CA PRO A 482 13.56 12.75 11.60
C PRO A 482 12.92 13.87 12.47
N PRO A 483 13.37 14.08 13.72
CA PRO A 483 12.79 15.09 14.63
C PRO A 483 12.82 16.52 14.07
N SER A 484 13.81 16.83 13.24
CA SER A 484 13.97 18.14 12.60
C SER A 484 13.06 18.34 11.38
N TYR A 485 12.23 17.36 11.00
CA TYR A 485 11.38 17.45 9.81
C TYR A 485 10.46 18.67 9.89
N ARG A 486 9.81 18.88 11.03
CA ARG A 486 8.87 19.99 11.21
C ARG A 486 9.56 21.35 11.08
N GLU A 487 10.61 21.56 11.85
CA GLU A 487 11.35 22.83 11.85
C GLU A 487 11.87 23.20 10.46
N ALA A 488 12.47 22.23 9.75
CA ALA A 488 12.98 22.45 8.40
C ALA A 488 11.88 22.84 7.39
N ASN A 489 10.70 22.22 7.46
CA ASN A 489 9.59 22.53 6.56
C ASN A 489 8.96 23.90 6.89
N GLU A 490 8.81 24.25 8.17
CA GLU A 490 8.30 25.57 8.58
C GLU A 490 9.27 26.71 8.20
N GLU A 491 10.58 26.51 8.40
CA GLU A 491 11.62 27.47 8.00
C GLU A 491 11.61 27.67 6.47
N TYR A 492 11.62 26.57 5.72
CA TYR A 492 11.59 26.60 4.26
C TYR A 492 10.33 27.30 3.73
N ALA A 493 9.15 27.00 4.27
CA ALA A 493 7.90 27.64 3.87
C ALA A 493 7.95 29.16 4.05
N LYS A 494 8.45 29.65 5.20
CA LYS A 494 8.62 31.09 5.47
C LYS A 494 9.55 31.75 4.46
N CYS A 495 10.66 31.10 4.11
CA CYS A 495 11.62 31.65 3.16
C CYS A 495 11.10 31.67 1.70
N MET A 496 10.13 30.83 1.37
CA MET A 496 9.52 30.77 0.04
C MET A 496 8.54 31.91 -0.24
N ILE A 497 7.83 32.40 0.78
CA ILE A 497 6.80 33.47 0.65
C ILE A 497 7.31 34.71 -0.11
N PRO A 498 8.45 35.35 0.24
CA PRO A 498 8.92 36.53 -0.47
C PRO A 498 9.29 36.24 -1.94
N ILE A 499 9.79 35.03 -2.23
CA ILE A 499 10.15 34.61 -3.59
C ILE A 499 8.90 34.49 -4.45
N VAL A 500 7.88 33.81 -3.94
CA VAL A 500 6.60 33.64 -4.62
C VAL A 500 5.90 34.98 -4.82
N ASN A 501 5.87 35.84 -3.80
CA ASN A 501 5.29 37.19 -3.91
C ASN A 501 5.99 38.04 -4.99
N LYS A 502 7.33 38.01 -5.03
CA LYS A 502 8.10 38.70 -6.07
C LYS A 502 7.82 38.12 -7.45
N LEU A 503 7.73 36.79 -7.59
CA LEU A 503 7.42 36.14 -8.85
C LEU A 503 6.03 36.53 -9.39
N LEU A 504 4.98 36.46 -8.56
CA LEU A 504 3.62 36.86 -8.97
C LEU A 504 3.53 38.35 -9.31
N MET A 505 4.32 39.19 -8.62
CA MET A 505 4.42 40.61 -8.96
C MET A 505 5.04 40.82 -10.35
N LEU A 506 6.16 40.16 -10.64
CA LEU A 506 6.84 40.26 -11.94
C LEU A 506 5.95 39.74 -13.08
N LEU A 507 5.21 38.65 -12.84
CA LEU A 507 4.23 38.12 -13.78
C LEU A 507 3.11 39.13 -14.06
N SER A 508 2.59 39.79 -13.02
CA SER A 508 1.53 40.82 -13.16
C SER A 508 2.02 42.00 -14.00
N LEU A 509 3.20 42.54 -13.67
CA LEU A 509 3.83 43.61 -14.45
C LEU A 509 4.10 43.19 -15.90
N GLY A 510 4.51 41.94 -16.14
CA GLY A 510 4.74 41.41 -17.48
C GLY A 510 3.47 41.25 -18.34
N LEU A 511 2.29 41.24 -17.71
CA LEU A 511 1.00 41.31 -18.38
C LEU A 511 0.54 42.76 -18.64
N GLY A 512 1.25 43.75 -18.10
CA GLY A 512 0.86 45.16 -18.17
C GLY A 512 -0.29 45.52 -17.24
N VAL A 513 -0.49 44.77 -16.16
CA VAL A 513 -1.53 45.05 -15.14
C VAL A 513 -0.89 45.48 -13.81
N GLU A 514 -1.73 45.91 -12.87
CA GLU A 514 -1.31 46.34 -11.54
C GLU A 514 -0.49 45.27 -10.78
N ARG A 515 0.48 45.72 -9.98
CA ARG A 515 1.58 44.91 -9.42
C ARG A 515 1.16 43.62 -8.70
N HIS A 516 0.00 43.61 -8.06
CA HIS A 516 -0.42 42.50 -7.20
C HIS A 516 -1.66 41.76 -7.70
N VAL A 517 -2.12 42.06 -8.92
CA VAL A 517 -3.38 41.51 -9.45
C VAL A 517 -3.37 39.98 -9.51
N ILE A 518 -2.28 39.35 -9.97
CA ILE A 518 -2.20 37.89 -9.99
C ILE A 518 -2.22 37.34 -8.56
N LYS A 519 -1.45 37.94 -7.63
CA LYS A 519 -1.38 37.51 -6.23
C LYS A 519 -2.78 37.51 -5.59
N GLU A 520 -3.51 38.61 -5.73
CA GLU A 520 -4.87 38.71 -5.18
C GLU A 520 -5.84 37.72 -5.84
N ALA A 521 -5.73 37.52 -7.16
CA ALA A 521 -6.59 36.59 -7.89
C ALA A 521 -6.36 35.11 -7.54
N VAL A 522 -5.21 34.77 -6.93
CA VAL A 522 -4.91 33.41 -6.44
C VAL A 522 -4.97 33.30 -4.91
N GLY A 523 -5.65 34.24 -4.25
CA GLY A 523 -5.97 34.16 -2.81
C GLY A 523 -5.07 35.00 -1.89
N GLY A 524 -4.18 35.83 -2.43
CA GLY A 524 -3.39 36.76 -1.62
C GLY A 524 -2.50 36.04 -0.63
N ASP A 525 -2.53 36.47 0.63
CA ASP A 525 -1.78 35.83 1.72
C ASP A 525 -2.37 34.48 2.18
N ASN A 526 -3.59 34.14 1.71
CA ASN A 526 -4.25 32.86 1.99
C ASN A 526 -3.93 31.78 0.93
N MET A 527 -3.08 32.07 -0.05
CA MET A 527 -2.66 31.09 -1.05
C MET A 527 -2.09 29.83 -0.37
N GLU A 528 -2.45 28.65 -0.85
CA GLU A 528 -2.08 27.37 -0.23
C GLU A 528 -0.81 26.81 -0.86
N TYR A 529 0.18 26.45 -0.03
CA TYR A 529 1.45 25.88 -0.50
C TYR A 529 1.46 24.42 -0.10
N LEU A 530 1.48 23.55 -1.11
CA LEU A 530 1.43 22.11 -0.92
C LEU A 530 2.77 21.52 -1.36
N LEU A 531 3.50 20.90 -0.44
CA LEU A 531 4.81 20.30 -0.72
C LEU A 531 4.65 18.82 -1.03
N LYS A 532 5.15 18.39 -2.20
CA LYS A 532 5.23 16.98 -2.55
C LYS A 532 6.69 16.53 -2.62
N ILE A 533 7.12 15.71 -1.68
CA ILE A 533 8.42 15.05 -1.75
C ILE A 533 8.24 13.79 -2.61
N ASN A 534 8.89 13.74 -3.76
CA ASN A 534 8.85 12.59 -4.66
C ASN A 534 10.15 11.80 -4.56
N TYR A 535 10.03 10.47 -4.46
CA TYR A 535 11.12 9.52 -4.37
C TYR A 535 11.04 8.54 -5.55
N TYR A 536 12.05 8.58 -6.42
CA TYR A 536 12.14 7.73 -7.60
C TYR A 536 13.31 6.76 -7.41
N PRO A 537 13.06 5.50 -6.99
CA PRO A 537 14.13 4.53 -6.86
C PRO A 537 14.70 4.17 -8.25
N PRO A 538 15.94 3.65 -8.32
CA PRO A 538 16.49 3.12 -9.56
C PRO A 538 15.53 2.16 -10.25
N CYS A 539 15.33 2.33 -11.55
CA CYS A 539 14.43 1.54 -12.37
C CYS A 539 15.25 0.62 -13.29
N PRO A 540 15.02 -0.71 -13.28
CA PRO A 540 15.71 -1.64 -14.19
C PRO A 540 15.47 -1.36 -15.68
N ARG A 541 14.28 -0.83 -16.02
CA ARG A 541 13.83 -0.51 -17.39
C ARG A 541 13.40 0.96 -17.52
N PRO A 542 14.34 1.92 -17.37
CA PRO A 542 14.03 3.34 -17.44
C PRO A 542 13.62 3.79 -18.85
N ASP A 543 13.92 2.98 -19.85
CA ASP A 543 13.46 3.11 -21.24
C ASP A 543 11.93 2.94 -21.38
N LEU A 544 11.30 2.19 -20.47
CA LEU A 544 9.88 1.81 -20.53
C LEU A 544 8.99 2.52 -19.50
N ALA A 545 9.55 3.01 -18.40
CA ALA A 545 8.79 3.56 -17.27
C ALA A 545 8.92 5.08 -17.14
N LEU A 546 7.92 5.69 -16.53
CA LEU A 546 7.94 7.11 -16.12
C LEU A 546 7.72 7.21 -14.62
N GLY A 547 8.48 8.09 -13.98
CA GLY A 547 8.30 8.45 -12.58
C GLY A 547 7.03 9.27 -12.37
N VAL A 548 6.78 10.23 -13.26
CA VAL A 548 5.49 10.97 -13.33
C VAL A 548 5.12 11.10 -14.81
N PRO A 549 3.88 10.72 -15.21
CA PRO A 549 3.44 10.82 -16.60
C PRO A 549 3.31 12.28 -17.07
N PRO A 550 3.14 12.52 -18.38
CA PRO A 550 2.85 13.85 -18.92
C PRO A 550 1.66 14.52 -18.24
N HIS A 551 1.86 15.72 -17.71
CA HIS A 551 0.82 16.54 -17.10
C HIS A 551 1.19 18.03 -17.13
N THR A 552 0.21 18.89 -16.85
CA THR A 552 0.42 20.30 -16.49
C THR A 552 0.01 20.50 -15.03
N ASP A 553 0.62 21.48 -14.36
CA ASP A 553 0.38 21.73 -12.95
C ASP A 553 -0.88 22.55 -12.74
N MET A 554 -1.75 22.10 -11.84
CA MET A 554 -3.01 22.78 -11.54
C MET A 554 -2.84 24.07 -10.74
N SER A 555 -1.65 24.29 -10.16
CA SER A 555 -1.29 25.44 -9.34
C SER A 555 -1.27 26.76 -10.13
N ALA A 556 -1.01 27.87 -9.43
CA ALA A 556 -0.65 29.12 -10.08
C ALA A 556 0.79 29.09 -10.58
N VAL A 557 1.71 28.72 -9.69
CA VAL A 557 3.12 28.47 -9.99
C VAL A 557 3.60 27.28 -9.19
N THR A 558 4.60 26.57 -9.70
CA THR A 558 5.30 25.51 -8.97
C THR A 558 6.76 25.87 -8.85
N LEU A 559 7.31 25.80 -7.65
CA LEU A 559 8.73 25.99 -7.39
C LEU A 559 9.33 24.66 -6.91
N LEU A 560 10.28 24.13 -7.66
CA LEU A 560 10.86 22.82 -7.44
C LEU A 560 12.34 22.95 -7.06
N VAL A 561 12.70 22.32 -5.94
CA VAL A 561 14.10 22.02 -5.58
C VAL A 561 14.39 20.59 -6.04
N PRO A 562 15.26 20.38 -7.03
CA PRO A 562 15.71 19.05 -7.41
C PRO A 562 16.90 18.60 -6.55
N ASN A 563 17.14 17.30 -6.46
CA ASN A 563 18.48 16.82 -6.12
C ASN A 563 19.40 16.84 -7.35
N GLU A 564 20.64 16.39 -7.19
CA GLU A 564 21.65 16.33 -8.25
C GLU A 564 21.33 15.34 -9.38
N VAL A 565 20.28 14.53 -9.26
CA VAL A 565 19.92 13.48 -10.22
C VAL A 565 18.88 14.00 -11.22
N GLN A 566 19.26 14.01 -12.49
CA GLN A 566 18.41 14.48 -13.60
C GLN A 566 17.18 13.58 -13.80
N GLY A 567 16.11 14.14 -14.38
CA GLY A 567 14.94 13.35 -14.78
C GLY A 567 13.71 14.15 -15.18
N LEU A 568 13.61 15.44 -14.83
CA LEU A 568 12.50 16.27 -15.31
C LEU A 568 12.65 16.53 -16.81
N GLN A 569 11.55 16.37 -17.54
CA GLN A 569 11.45 16.65 -18.96
C GLN A 569 10.29 17.61 -19.21
N VAL A 570 10.52 18.60 -20.07
CA VAL A 570 9.51 19.56 -20.52
C VAL A 570 9.20 19.32 -21.99
N LEU A 571 7.93 19.45 -22.38
CA LEU A 571 7.52 19.40 -23.77
C LEU A 571 7.67 20.79 -24.40
N LYS A 572 8.58 20.92 -25.36
CA LYS A 572 8.82 22.16 -26.10
C LYS A 572 8.92 21.82 -27.59
N ASP A 573 8.14 22.54 -28.40
CA ASP A 573 8.06 22.36 -29.86
C ASP A 573 7.86 20.87 -30.26
N ASP A 574 6.88 20.24 -29.60
CA ASP A 574 6.49 18.81 -29.72
C ASP A 574 7.61 17.79 -29.40
N ARG A 575 8.62 18.22 -28.64
CA ARG A 575 9.75 17.37 -28.24
C ARG A 575 9.87 17.34 -26.72
N TRP A 576 10.11 16.15 -26.17
CA TRP A 576 10.44 15.98 -24.76
C TRP A 576 11.92 16.28 -24.53
N ILE A 577 12.21 17.33 -23.77
CA ILE A 577 13.55 17.87 -23.57
C ILE A 577 13.95 17.71 -22.11
N ASP A 578 15.15 17.16 -21.87
CA ASP A 578 15.70 17.02 -20.52
C ASP A 578 16.02 18.39 -19.91
N ALA A 579 15.48 18.66 -18.72
CA ALA A 579 15.74 19.88 -17.98
C ALA A 579 16.99 19.72 -17.12
N LYS A 580 18.11 20.32 -17.57
CA LYS A 580 19.37 20.33 -16.83
C LYS A 580 19.30 21.25 -15.62
N TYR A 581 19.43 20.70 -14.43
CA TYR A 581 19.44 21.48 -13.19
C TYR A 581 20.73 22.26 -13.00
N ILE A 582 20.58 23.50 -12.54
CA ILE A 582 21.67 24.33 -12.04
C ILE A 582 21.73 24.19 -10.52
N PRO A 583 22.91 23.90 -9.93
CA PRO A 583 23.06 23.83 -8.48
C PRO A 583 22.52 25.09 -7.79
N ASN A 584 21.75 24.89 -6.73
CA ASN A 584 21.08 25.94 -5.96
C ASN A 584 20.04 26.78 -6.72
N ALA A 585 19.71 26.46 -7.97
CA ALA A 585 18.61 27.14 -8.66
C ALA A 585 17.25 26.56 -8.25
N LEU A 586 16.21 27.38 -8.31
CA LEU A 586 14.82 26.92 -8.24
C LEU A 586 14.29 26.75 -9.66
N VAL A 587 13.70 25.58 -9.93
CA VAL A 587 12.96 25.34 -11.17
C VAL A 587 11.55 25.89 -11.00
N VAL A 588 11.10 26.74 -11.93
CA VAL A 588 9.79 27.39 -11.90
C VAL A 588 8.94 26.89 -13.07
N HIS A 589 7.74 26.40 -12.75
CA HIS A 589 6.68 26.17 -13.74
C HIS A 589 5.58 27.21 -13.59
N ILE A 590 5.08 27.68 -14.73
CA ILE A 590 3.78 28.34 -14.80
C ILE A 590 2.70 27.25 -14.75
N GLY A 591 1.80 27.36 -13.79
CA GLY A 591 0.67 26.45 -13.66
C GLY A 591 -0.58 26.99 -14.36
N ASP A 592 -1.60 26.14 -14.43
CA ASP A 592 -2.82 26.42 -15.19
C ASP A 592 -3.55 27.68 -14.71
N GLN A 593 -3.49 28.01 -13.41
CA GLN A 593 -4.22 29.19 -12.91
C GLN A 593 -3.62 30.48 -13.46
N VAL A 594 -2.30 30.56 -13.63
CA VAL A 594 -1.67 31.74 -14.24
C VAL A 594 -1.90 31.77 -15.75
N GLU A 595 -1.94 30.61 -16.42
CA GLU A 595 -2.37 30.55 -17.83
C GLU A 595 -3.81 31.08 -18.00
N ILE A 596 -4.74 30.63 -17.16
CA ILE A 596 -6.14 31.07 -17.15
C ILE A 596 -6.22 32.58 -16.89
N LEU A 597 -5.58 33.08 -15.83
CA LEU A 597 -5.57 34.50 -15.45
C LEU A 597 -5.02 35.37 -16.58
N SER A 598 -3.96 34.91 -17.25
CA SER A 598 -3.32 35.63 -18.35
C SER A 598 -4.08 35.53 -19.68
N ASN A 599 -5.26 34.89 -19.70
CA ASN A 599 -6.04 34.58 -20.90
C ASN A 599 -5.20 33.85 -21.98
N GLY A 600 -4.33 32.93 -21.53
CA GLY A 600 -3.48 32.09 -22.37
C GLY A 600 -2.22 32.79 -22.89
N LYS A 601 -1.81 33.94 -22.32
CA LYS A 601 -0.57 34.61 -22.69
C LYS A 601 0.64 33.88 -22.10
N TYR A 602 0.61 33.56 -20.81
CA TYR A 602 1.59 32.66 -20.20
C TYR A 602 1.15 31.21 -20.35
N ARG A 603 2.10 30.29 -20.54
CA ARG A 603 1.80 28.91 -20.90
C ARG A 603 2.02 27.95 -19.74
N SER A 604 1.02 27.12 -19.45
CA SER A 604 1.15 25.95 -18.60
C SER A 604 1.57 24.77 -19.47
N VAL A 605 2.82 24.33 -19.33
CA VAL A 605 3.42 23.36 -20.26
C VAL A 605 3.40 21.93 -19.74
N LEU A 606 3.20 21.00 -20.69
CA LEU A 606 3.32 19.58 -20.42
C LEU A 606 4.74 19.26 -19.96
N HIS A 607 4.84 18.58 -18.84
CA HIS A 607 6.09 18.09 -18.29
C HIS A 607 5.90 16.67 -17.75
N ARG A 608 6.99 15.91 -17.64
CA ARG A 608 7.01 14.54 -17.11
C ARG A 608 8.31 14.27 -16.37
N THR A 609 8.38 13.15 -15.66
CA THR A 609 9.62 12.73 -14.99
C THR A 609 10.08 11.38 -15.53
N ALA A 610 11.23 11.36 -16.19
CA ALA A 610 11.97 10.15 -16.52
C ALA A 610 12.68 9.59 -15.28
N VAL A 611 12.89 8.28 -15.27
CA VAL A 611 13.66 7.56 -14.24
C VAL A 611 14.97 7.07 -14.84
N ASN A 612 15.87 6.56 -14.00
CA ASN A 612 17.18 6.07 -14.41
C ASN A 612 17.50 4.74 -13.69
N LYS A 613 18.51 4.00 -14.19
CA LYS A 613 18.89 2.69 -13.66
C LYS A 613 19.87 2.75 -12.48
N GLU A 614 20.51 3.89 -12.24
CA GLU A 614 21.71 3.97 -11.39
C GLU A 614 21.47 4.58 -10.01
N LYS A 615 20.72 5.69 -9.95
CA LYS A 615 20.64 6.54 -8.76
C LYS A 615 19.20 6.90 -8.44
N THR A 616 18.89 6.88 -7.15
CA THR A 616 17.64 7.44 -6.62
C THR A 616 17.56 8.92 -6.95
N ARG A 617 16.48 9.33 -7.62
CA ARG A 617 16.15 10.75 -7.81
C ARG A 617 15.15 11.16 -6.74
N MET A 618 15.28 12.39 -6.25
CA MET A 618 14.27 13.01 -5.38
C MET A 618 13.98 14.44 -5.81
N SER A 619 12.75 14.90 -5.59
CA SER A 619 12.38 16.29 -5.86
C SER A 619 11.34 16.81 -4.87
N TRP A 620 11.40 18.11 -4.59
CA TRP A 620 10.54 18.84 -3.65
C TRP A 620 9.78 19.99 -4.34
N PRO A 621 8.86 19.72 -5.28
CA PRO A 621 7.94 20.73 -5.77
C PRO A 621 7.01 21.26 -4.67
N VAL A 622 6.93 22.58 -4.59
CA VAL A 622 5.88 23.31 -3.87
C VAL A 622 4.90 23.85 -4.89
N PHE A 623 3.66 23.40 -4.79
CA PHE A 623 2.54 23.89 -5.58
C PHE A 623 1.93 25.10 -4.85
N CYS A 624 2.01 26.28 -5.44
CA CYS A 624 1.37 27.48 -4.93
C CYS A 624 0.00 27.64 -5.59
N SER A 625 -1.06 27.29 -4.88
CA SER A 625 -2.40 27.15 -5.43
C SER A 625 -3.42 28.10 -4.77
N PRO A 626 -4.45 28.53 -5.50
CA PRO A 626 -5.57 29.25 -4.90
C PRO A 626 -6.28 28.42 -3.83
N PRO A 627 -6.91 29.06 -2.83
CA PRO A 627 -7.84 28.37 -1.94
C PRO A 627 -8.95 27.67 -2.71
N ALA A 628 -9.41 26.52 -2.22
CA ALA A 628 -10.40 25.67 -2.89
C ALA A 628 -11.66 26.40 -3.40
N ASP A 629 -12.20 27.34 -2.64
CA ASP A 629 -13.40 28.10 -2.99
C ASP A 629 -13.14 29.38 -3.80
N MET A 630 -11.88 29.72 -4.08
CA MET A 630 -11.50 30.90 -4.87
C MET A 630 -11.98 30.75 -6.31
N VAL A 631 -12.65 31.76 -6.84
CA VAL A 631 -13.07 31.80 -8.25
C VAL A 631 -11.94 32.38 -9.08
N VAL A 632 -11.42 31.58 -10.00
CA VAL A 632 -10.32 31.96 -10.91
C VAL A 632 -10.84 31.96 -12.34
N GLY A 633 -10.46 32.99 -13.11
CA GLY A 633 -10.81 33.16 -14.52
C GLY A 633 -9.92 34.23 -15.18
N PRO A 634 -10.06 34.49 -16.49
CA PRO A 634 -9.27 35.51 -17.17
C PRO A 634 -9.38 36.88 -16.51
N LEU A 635 -8.24 37.55 -16.34
CA LEU A 635 -8.22 38.91 -15.79
C LEU A 635 -9.02 39.85 -16.71
N PRO A 636 -9.99 40.63 -16.18
CA PRO A 636 -10.83 41.51 -17.00
C PRO A 636 -10.03 42.48 -17.87
N GLN A 637 -8.86 42.93 -17.40
CA GLN A 637 -7.96 43.83 -18.11
C GLN A 637 -7.36 43.21 -19.39
N LEU A 638 -7.39 41.88 -19.51
CA LEU A 638 -6.82 41.13 -20.63
C LEU A 638 -7.90 40.59 -21.58
N VAL A 639 -9.17 40.92 -21.33
CA VAL A 639 -10.31 40.48 -22.14
C VAL A 639 -10.90 41.69 -22.86
N SER A 640 -10.99 41.61 -24.18
CA SER A 640 -11.64 42.62 -25.03
C SER A 640 -12.45 41.94 -26.15
N LYS A 641 -13.07 42.73 -27.03
CA LYS A 641 -13.73 42.18 -28.23
C LYS A 641 -12.72 41.51 -29.18
N GLU A 642 -11.50 42.04 -29.24
CA GLU A 642 -10.40 41.57 -30.08
C GLU A 642 -9.62 40.41 -29.43
N ASN A 643 -9.65 40.29 -28.10
CA ASN A 643 -9.09 39.17 -27.35
C ASN A 643 -10.15 38.61 -26.37
N PRO A 644 -11.13 37.81 -26.86
CA PRO A 644 -12.20 37.27 -26.01
C PRO A 644 -11.65 36.33 -24.94
N ALA A 645 -12.43 36.11 -23.88
CA ALA A 645 -12.09 35.17 -22.83
C ALA A 645 -11.99 33.74 -23.38
N LYS A 646 -10.81 33.12 -23.26
CA LYS A 646 -10.53 31.75 -23.71
C LYS A 646 -10.88 30.69 -22.66
N TYR A 647 -11.03 31.12 -21.41
CA TYR A 647 -11.30 30.26 -20.26
C TYR A 647 -12.54 30.77 -19.49
N LYS A 648 -13.26 29.85 -18.86
CA LYS A 648 -14.39 30.19 -17.97
C LYS A 648 -13.89 30.45 -16.56
N SER A 649 -14.54 31.40 -15.87
CA SER A 649 -14.33 31.60 -14.44
C SER A 649 -15.00 30.50 -13.62
N LYS A 650 -14.28 29.86 -12.71
CA LYS A 650 -14.77 28.73 -11.90
C LYS A 650 -14.10 28.71 -10.52
N LYS A 651 -14.71 28.03 -9.55
CA LYS A 651 -13.99 27.73 -8.28
C LYS A 651 -12.81 26.81 -8.55
N TYR A 652 -11.70 27.02 -7.85
CA TYR A 652 -10.49 26.22 -8.01
C TYR A 652 -10.75 24.73 -7.76
N LYS A 653 -11.51 24.37 -6.72
CA LYS A 653 -11.89 22.97 -6.45
C LYS A 653 -12.71 22.33 -7.58
N ASP A 654 -13.56 23.11 -8.25
CA ASP A 654 -14.37 22.62 -9.37
C ASP A 654 -13.50 22.45 -10.63
N TYR A 655 -12.49 23.30 -10.80
CA TYR A 655 -11.46 23.15 -11.82
C TYR A 655 -10.65 21.86 -11.60
N GLU A 656 -10.15 21.65 -10.39
CA GLU A 656 -9.40 20.43 -10.02
C GLU A 656 -10.26 19.18 -10.26
N TYR A 657 -11.51 19.20 -9.79
CA TYR A 657 -12.45 18.11 -10.02
C TYR A 657 -12.64 17.84 -11.52
N CYS A 658 -12.90 18.87 -12.34
CA CYS A 658 -13.06 18.68 -13.78
C CYS A 658 -11.81 18.13 -14.44
N LYS A 659 -10.62 18.64 -14.09
CA LYS A 659 -9.35 18.20 -14.68
C LYS A 659 -9.00 16.75 -14.31
N LEU A 660 -9.22 16.37 -13.06
CA LEU A 660 -9.01 15.01 -12.58
C LEU A 660 -9.96 14.02 -13.27
N HIS A 661 -11.23 14.39 -13.45
CA HIS A 661 -12.28 13.55 -14.06
C HIS A 661 -12.39 13.67 -15.58
N LYS A 662 -11.49 14.42 -16.24
CA LYS A 662 -11.53 14.70 -17.70
C LYS A 662 -12.88 15.24 -18.18
N ILE A 663 -13.55 16.01 -17.33
CA ILE A 663 -14.80 16.69 -17.69
C ILE A 663 -14.41 17.90 -18.54
N PRO A 664 -15.00 18.08 -19.74
CA PRO A 664 -14.76 19.25 -20.58
C PRO A 664 -14.92 20.55 -19.77
N GLN A 665 -13.93 21.43 -19.84
CA GLN A 665 -13.89 22.67 -19.06
C GLN A 665 -14.55 23.84 -19.79
#